data_AF-A0A5S3PNG2-F1
#
_entry.id   AF-A0A5S3PNG2-F1
#
_cell.length_a   1.000
_cell.length_b   1.000
_cell.length_c   1.000
_cell.angle_alpha   90.00
_cell.angle_beta   90.00
_cell.angle_gamma   90.00
#
_symmetry.space_group_name_H-M   'P 1'
#
loop_
_entity.id
_entity.type
_entity.pdbx_description
1 polymer ?
#
loop_
_entity_poly.entity_id
_entity_poly.type
_entity_poly.pdbx_seq_one_letter_code
_entity_poly.pdbx_strand_id
1 'polypeptide(L)'
;MKTQNKLITRAMVVILTVIILGCSKDNLADEVIAQDVCKTDPCGNPDICPDACPTPVAPEGSITKDDFSTEGNRVDTDNGFTIDGKLDMKTESGETISFIDADAELEFNEDGSLKNISGTVEIPSPSNYFEFENPVKADIGFFTGKYLNENRNFEIKLKDTISYFVFAISVAIELKVGVNDDPNATKPISISPPISGGHITLIADYNDPMYFYSLGIDGSTGNNSGDGNTDDDDELSGVSFGLSKKGQLFYEPILPVDNVVSFDAKSVTGGSFSFWGVLKTNGMYYKNSGFDTDFNLKEPMNSTITAGYRAGINGTMNFSANIKNIVSFSFPMGKGSAAIVAEANTKGEIGAQAFVNGLVDPDLSWWPTFIPVTPDGSLNAYGYVEETGFFDMGLSGDLSLEMPTKTKSIEGEMQLTPEAFTMNGKVIDGEDEWAARAIFTKDETRCISTPPDNFSDGIAETVTDQIDNAIAITEKAIEELNKAEEQYELELSLRGLREVLPGIITEGEKAIDDAAQAGIDSGNAIINKFLNDNDRVLCSHNLSGQITSITRGHRDALTRLKNAVADENDNAQTRAELEAALRDLASMDKINKTFSVTIIHGGTVFKCSRFTRTDTKSVTVNERILTASQKAMLLEAADNVKHIPEADGIRIDAQLIVNQLPTVEELEKLKGEVTQCVAELTDGLSEAGFIYNHDSKEYSFFIIVNGEEIEVDGFDIFKKNELIAVARPEINGCNPDDALKRLIEKARR
;
A
#
# COMPACT_ATOMS: atom_id res chain seq x y z
N MET A 1 7.81 -67.47 -57.01
CA MET A 1 6.90 -67.15 -58.13
C MET A 1 6.68 -65.66 -58.17
N LYS A 2 6.94 -65.04 -59.34
CA LYS A 2 6.55 -63.67 -59.74
C LYS A 2 5.03 -63.52 -59.60
N THR A 3 4.43 -62.41 -59.19
CA THR A 3 4.26 -61.07 -59.83
C THR A 3 3.36 -60.26 -58.88
N GLN A 4 3.26 -58.94 -58.76
CA GLN A 4 3.87 -57.72 -59.31
C GLN A 4 3.19 -56.60 -58.48
N ASN A 5 3.90 -55.77 -57.72
CA ASN A 5 4.56 -54.53 -58.19
C ASN A 5 3.74 -53.78 -59.24
N LYS A 6 2.80 -52.91 -58.80
CA LYS A 6 2.34 -51.75 -59.60
C LYS A 6 1.54 -50.65 -58.88
N LEU A 7 1.39 -50.66 -57.55
CA LEU A 7 0.59 -49.66 -56.83
C LEU A 7 1.31 -48.82 -55.77
N ILE A 8 2.52 -49.18 -55.35
CA ILE A 8 3.24 -48.46 -54.27
C ILE A 8 4.20 -47.38 -54.83
N THR A 9 4.59 -47.47 -56.11
CA THR A 9 5.55 -46.54 -56.74
C THR A 9 4.93 -45.19 -57.16
N ARG A 10 3.60 -45.02 -57.08
CA ARG A 10 2.93 -43.74 -57.40
C ARG A 10 2.55 -42.88 -56.19
N ALA A 11 2.61 -43.43 -54.97
CA ALA A 11 2.43 -42.66 -53.74
C ALA A 11 3.76 -42.10 -53.20
N MET A 12 4.89 -42.77 -53.47
CA MET A 12 6.22 -42.29 -53.06
C MET A 12 6.81 -41.16 -53.93
N VAL A 13 6.22 -40.85 -55.09
CA VAL A 13 6.72 -39.78 -55.99
C VAL A 13 6.00 -38.45 -55.78
N VAL A 14 4.90 -38.41 -55.01
CA VAL A 14 4.14 -37.16 -54.74
C VAL A 14 4.44 -36.58 -53.35
N ILE A 15 5.08 -37.34 -52.44
CA ILE A 15 5.54 -36.82 -51.14
C ILE A 15 7.01 -36.33 -51.22
N LEU A 16 7.76 -36.71 -52.26
CA LEU A 16 9.12 -36.23 -52.49
C LEU A 16 9.20 -34.90 -53.30
N THR A 17 8.07 -34.25 -53.56
CA THR A 17 8.01 -32.97 -54.32
C THR A 17 7.50 -31.78 -53.51
N VAL A 18 7.32 -31.91 -52.19
CA VAL A 18 6.89 -30.82 -51.30
C VAL A 18 7.99 -30.34 -50.34
N ILE A 19 9.21 -30.88 -50.43
CA ILE A 19 10.38 -30.43 -49.61
C ILE A 19 11.36 -29.55 -50.42
N ILE A 20 11.07 -29.22 -51.69
CA ILE A 20 11.91 -28.32 -52.53
C ILE A 20 11.29 -26.91 -52.68
N LEU A 21 10.28 -26.55 -51.89
CA LEU A 21 9.69 -25.21 -51.90
C LEU A 21 9.65 -24.63 -50.48
N GLY A 22 10.85 -24.43 -49.92
CA GLY A 22 11.12 -23.58 -48.77
C GLY A 22 12.30 -22.63 -48.99
N CYS A 23 12.81 -22.51 -50.24
CA CYS A 23 13.67 -21.40 -50.64
C CYS A 23 12.82 -20.11 -50.68
N SER A 24 12.62 -19.50 -49.52
CA SER A 24 12.34 -18.08 -49.45
C SER A 24 13.61 -17.36 -49.94
N LYS A 25 13.51 -16.83 -51.16
CA LYS A 25 14.22 -15.61 -51.55
C LYS A 25 13.51 -14.47 -50.82
N ASP A 26 13.88 -14.20 -49.59
CA ASP A 26 13.58 -12.92 -48.96
C ASP A 26 14.90 -12.19 -48.71
N ASN A 27 14.92 -10.96 -49.20
CA ASN A 27 16.07 -10.09 -49.27
C ASN A 27 16.79 -10.03 -47.92
N LEU A 28 18.05 -10.49 -47.91
CA LEU A 28 19.03 -10.10 -46.92
C LEU A 28 19.05 -8.57 -46.91
N ALA A 29 18.64 -7.98 -45.78
CA ALA A 29 18.85 -6.58 -45.54
C ALA A 29 20.36 -6.34 -45.61
N ASP A 30 20.79 -5.45 -46.51
CA ASP A 30 22.13 -4.91 -46.55
C ASP A 30 22.52 -4.46 -45.13
N GLU A 31 23.43 -5.20 -44.49
CA GLU A 31 24.22 -4.63 -43.41
C GLU A 31 24.94 -3.41 -43.98
N VAL A 32 24.88 -2.28 -43.28
CA VAL A 32 25.54 -1.04 -43.68
C VAL A 32 27.05 -1.26 -43.58
N ILE A 33 27.62 -1.81 -44.64
CA ILE A 33 29.05 -1.74 -44.94
C ILE A 33 29.34 -0.26 -45.18
N ALA A 34 30.43 0.22 -44.58
CA ALA A 34 30.89 1.61 -44.69
C ALA A 34 30.70 2.15 -46.12
N GLN A 35 30.07 3.32 -46.25
CA GLN A 35 29.83 3.95 -47.55
C GLN A 35 31.14 4.05 -48.34
N ASP A 36 31.15 3.37 -49.49
CA ASP A 36 32.23 3.41 -50.46
C ASP A 36 32.40 4.83 -51.01
N VAL A 37 33.49 5.49 -50.60
CA VAL A 37 33.85 6.85 -51.02
C VAL A 37 34.05 6.92 -52.55
N CYS A 38 34.24 5.79 -53.24
CA CYS A 38 34.39 5.72 -54.69
C CYS A 38 33.07 5.63 -55.47
N LYS A 39 31.93 5.37 -54.82
CA LYS A 39 30.61 5.36 -55.50
C LYS A 39 30.04 6.76 -55.73
N THR A 40 30.64 7.81 -55.17
CA THR A 40 30.10 9.19 -55.24
C THR A 40 30.91 10.18 -56.08
N ASP A 41 32.03 9.74 -56.68
CA ASP A 41 32.82 10.30 -57.83
C ASP A 41 34.34 10.28 -57.55
N PRO A 42 35.10 9.44 -58.28
CA PRO A 42 36.52 9.69 -58.45
C PRO A 42 36.93 9.53 -59.93
N CYS A 43 36.83 10.63 -60.70
CA CYS A 43 37.42 10.80 -62.04
C CYS A 43 36.91 9.84 -63.14
N GLY A 44 35.97 10.32 -63.95
CA GLY A 44 35.30 9.62 -65.06
C GLY A 44 36.14 9.15 -66.26
N ASN A 45 37.34 8.58 -66.04
CA ASN A 45 38.04 7.78 -67.04
C ASN A 45 38.93 6.70 -66.38
N PRO A 46 38.56 5.41 -66.45
CA PRO A 46 39.33 4.30 -65.87
C PRO A 46 40.71 4.07 -66.51
N ASP A 47 41.04 4.70 -67.64
CA ASP A 47 42.36 4.62 -68.27
C ASP A 47 43.42 5.54 -67.62
N ILE A 48 43.04 6.43 -66.68
CA ILE A 48 43.92 7.52 -66.19
C ILE A 48 44.38 7.32 -64.74
N CYS A 49 43.66 6.57 -63.89
CA CYS A 49 44.01 6.38 -62.48
C CYS A 49 43.83 4.92 -61.99
N PRO A 50 44.72 3.98 -62.37
CA PRO A 50 44.64 2.59 -61.92
C PRO A 50 44.96 2.38 -60.44
N ASP A 51 45.65 3.32 -59.78
CA ASP A 51 46.14 3.18 -58.39
C ASP A 51 45.30 3.93 -57.33
N ALA A 52 44.14 4.49 -57.70
CA ALA A 52 43.37 5.38 -56.80
C ALA A 52 42.30 4.68 -55.95
N CYS A 53 41.99 3.41 -56.25
CA CYS A 53 41.12 2.59 -55.40
C CYS A 53 42.00 1.60 -54.63
N PRO A 54 42.07 1.66 -53.29
CA PRO A 54 42.71 0.59 -52.56
C PRO A 54 41.99 -0.71 -52.91
N THR A 55 42.73 -1.71 -53.37
CA THR A 55 42.23 -3.09 -53.41
C THR A 55 41.65 -3.40 -52.04
N PRO A 56 40.43 -3.94 -51.93
CA PRO A 56 39.91 -4.37 -50.64
C PRO A 56 40.96 -5.26 -49.98
N VAL A 57 41.49 -4.83 -48.84
CA VAL A 57 42.49 -5.59 -48.08
C VAL A 57 41.75 -6.25 -46.94
N ALA A 58 41.91 -7.57 -46.82
CA ALA A 58 41.37 -8.32 -45.70
C ALA A 58 41.73 -7.63 -44.36
N PRO A 59 40.79 -7.56 -43.39
CA PRO A 59 41.07 -7.03 -42.07
C PRO A 59 42.30 -7.71 -41.44
N GLU A 60 43.08 -6.93 -40.68
CA GLU A 60 44.24 -7.45 -39.96
C GLU A 60 43.83 -8.64 -39.07
N GLY A 61 44.46 -9.79 -39.32
CA GLY A 61 44.21 -11.06 -38.62
C GLY A 61 43.18 -12.00 -39.25
N SER A 62 42.67 -11.67 -40.43
CA SER A 62 41.84 -12.58 -41.23
C SER A 62 42.68 -13.71 -41.83
N ILE A 63 42.11 -14.92 -41.91
CA ILE A 63 42.69 -16.02 -42.69
C ILE A 63 42.49 -15.69 -44.17
N THR A 64 43.54 -15.76 -44.98
CA THR A 64 43.53 -15.41 -46.40
C THR A 64 43.97 -16.57 -47.27
N LYS A 65 43.84 -16.41 -48.59
CA LYS A 65 44.29 -17.43 -49.55
C LYS A 65 45.78 -17.76 -49.45
N ASP A 66 46.61 -16.78 -49.09
CA ASP A 66 48.08 -16.94 -49.00
C ASP A 66 48.51 -17.72 -47.75
N ASP A 67 47.61 -17.86 -46.77
CA ASP A 67 47.86 -18.66 -45.58
C ASP A 67 47.74 -20.16 -45.85
N PHE A 68 47.18 -20.56 -47.00
CA PHE A 68 46.98 -21.96 -47.37
C PHE A 68 48.02 -22.48 -48.36
N SER A 69 48.52 -23.68 -48.08
CA SER A 69 49.28 -24.50 -49.02
C SER A 69 48.64 -25.88 -49.16
N THR A 70 48.66 -26.43 -50.37
CA THR A 70 47.93 -27.67 -50.71
C THR A 70 48.85 -28.73 -51.27
N GLU A 71 48.65 -29.98 -50.88
CA GLU A 71 49.29 -31.16 -51.47
C GLU A 71 48.19 -32.16 -51.88
N GLY A 72 48.09 -32.50 -53.17
CA GLY A 72 47.02 -33.35 -53.68
C GLY A 72 46.38 -32.81 -54.96
N ASN A 73 45.15 -33.20 -55.24
CA ASN A 73 44.41 -32.77 -56.42
C ASN A 73 43.62 -31.48 -56.12
N ARG A 74 44.17 -30.34 -56.53
CA ARG A 74 43.52 -29.02 -56.41
C ARG A 74 42.86 -28.62 -57.73
N VAL A 75 41.63 -28.12 -57.65
CA VAL A 75 40.91 -27.52 -58.78
C VAL A 75 40.47 -26.11 -58.39
N ASP A 76 40.99 -25.10 -59.07
CA ASP A 76 40.57 -23.71 -58.83
C ASP A 76 39.12 -23.48 -59.29
N THR A 77 38.37 -22.70 -58.50
CA THR A 77 37.00 -22.24 -58.80
C THR A 77 37.00 -20.72 -58.98
N ASP A 78 35.87 -20.14 -59.41
CA ASP A 78 35.78 -18.69 -59.66
C ASP A 78 36.14 -17.84 -58.43
N ASN A 79 35.77 -18.32 -57.24
CA ASN A 79 35.94 -17.60 -55.97
C ASN A 79 36.84 -18.35 -54.96
N GLY A 80 37.59 -19.37 -55.39
CA GLY A 80 38.34 -20.22 -54.47
C GLY A 80 38.95 -21.46 -55.11
N PHE A 81 38.89 -22.60 -54.44
CA PHE A 81 39.34 -23.89 -54.95
C PHE A 81 38.75 -25.07 -54.17
N THR A 82 38.71 -26.24 -54.81
CA THR A 82 38.51 -27.53 -54.15
C THR A 82 39.83 -28.28 -54.01
N ILE A 83 39.95 -29.11 -52.97
CA ILE A 83 41.13 -29.93 -52.69
C ILE A 83 40.70 -31.34 -52.26
N ASP A 84 41.33 -32.34 -52.88
CA ASP A 84 41.37 -33.75 -52.46
C ASP A 84 42.82 -34.11 -52.13
N GLY A 85 43.16 -34.17 -50.83
CA GLY A 85 44.52 -34.41 -50.34
C GLY A 85 44.79 -33.80 -48.96
N LYS A 86 45.76 -32.89 -48.88
CA LYS A 86 46.20 -32.21 -47.65
C LYS A 86 46.12 -30.70 -47.82
N LEU A 87 45.58 -30.02 -46.82
CA LEU A 87 45.50 -28.58 -46.73
C LEU A 87 46.26 -28.12 -45.47
N ASP A 88 47.33 -27.36 -45.67
CA ASP A 88 48.12 -26.75 -44.59
C ASP A 88 47.77 -25.27 -44.49
N MET A 89 47.39 -24.81 -43.30
CA MET A 89 47.08 -23.41 -43.00
C MET A 89 48.11 -22.84 -42.03
N LYS A 90 48.68 -21.68 -42.35
CA LYS A 90 49.53 -20.93 -41.42
C LYS A 90 48.66 -20.03 -40.53
N THR A 91 48.88 -20.09 -39.23
CA THR A 91 48.25 -19.19 -38.27
C THR A 91 49.07 -17.91 -38.10
N GLU A 92 48.47 -16.88 -37.51
CA GLU A 92 49.21 -15.66 -37.11
C GLU A 92 50.41 -15.95 -36.19
N SER A 93 50.33 -17.02 -35.37
CA SER A 93 51.41 -17.42 -34.47
C SER A 93 52.60 -18.05 -35.22
N GLY A 94 52.48 -18.28 -36.53
CA GLY A 94 53.47 -18.98 -37.35
C GLY A 94 53.41 -20.51 -37.22
N GLU A 95 52.41 -21.04 -36.51
CA GLU A 95 52.14 -22.48 -36.44
C GLU A 95 51.44 -22.93 -37.73
N THR A 96 51.66 -24.19 -38.13
CA THR A 96 51.00 -24.77 -39.31
C THR A 96 49.99 -25.80 -38.86
N ILE A 97 48.74 -25.59 -39.23
CA ILE A 97 47.62 -26.51 -38.99
C ILE A 97 47.43 -27.35 -40.25
N SER A 98 47.57 -28.67 -40.12
CA SER A 98 47.45 -29.61 -41.22
C SER A 98 46.11 -30.33 -41.18
N PHE A 99 45.23 -30.02 -42.14
CA PHE A 99 44.02 -30.78 -42.43
C PHE A 99 44.39 -31.90 -43.40
N ILE A 100 44.51 -33.12 -42.87
CA ILE A 100 44.89 -34.33 -43.64
C ILE A 100 43.62 -34.96 -44.21
N ASP A 101 43.75 -35.71 -45.32
CA ASP A 101 42.64 -36.37 -46.00
C ASP A 101 41.46 -35.42 -46.29
N ALA A 102 41.78 -34.18 -46.65
CA ALA A 102 40.83 -33.14 -46.96
C ALA A 102 40.17 -33.40 -48.30
N ASP A 103 38.84 -33.52 -48.30
CA ASP A 103 37.95 -33.38 -49.46
C ASP A 103 37.07 -32.16 -49.18
N ALA A 104 37.58 -30.97 -49.52
CA ALA A 104 37.03 -29.70 -49.08
C ALA A 104 37.00 -28.64 -50.19
N GLU A 105 36.00 -27.77 -50.10
CA GLU A 105 35.84 -26.57 -50.92
C GLU A 105 36.10 -25.33 -50.07
N LEU A 106 36.93 -24.42 -50.56
CA LEU A 106 37.24 -23.14 -49.93
C LEU A 106 36.73 -22.01 -50.82
N GLU A 107 36.02 -21.05 -50.22
CA GLU A 107 35.60 -19.80 -50.86
C GLU A 107 36.24 -18.60 -50.15
N PHE A 108 36.61 -17.57 -50.91
CA PHE A 108 37.17 -16.32 -50.39
C PHE A 108 36.30 -15.12 -50.78
N ASN A 109 36.32 -14.08 -49.94
CA ASN A 109 35.69 -12.79 -50.22
C ASN A 109 36.51 -12.00 -51.24
N GLU A 110 35.93 -10.91 -51.78
CA GLU A 110 36.63 -10.01 -52.71
C GLU A 110 37.88 -9.34 -52.09
N ASP A 111 37.93 -9.22 -50.76
CA ASP A 111 39.07 -8.72 -50.00
C ASP A 111 40.16 -9.76 -49.71
N GLY A 112 39.96 -11.00 -50.18
CA GLY A 112 40.90 -12.11 -50.02
C GLY A 112 40.78 -12.88 -48.70
N SER A 113 39.90 -12.47 -47.78
CA SER A 113 39.61 -13.21 -46.55
C SER A 113 38.82 -14.51 -46.82
N LEU A 114 39.05 -15.53 -46.01
CA LEU A 114 38.32 -16.80 -46.07
C LEU A 114 36.85 -16.55 -45.72
N LYS A 115 35.98 -16.89 -46.67
CA LYS A 115 34.54 -16.74 -46.55
C LYS A 115 33.90 -18.02 -46.01
N ASN A 116 34.32 -19.16 -46.54
CA ASN A 116 33.75 -20.46 -46.19
C ASN A 116 34.77 -21.58 -46.44
N ILE A 117 34.69 -22.62 -45.62
CA ILE A 117 35.25 -23.94 -45.92
C ILE A 117 34.16 -24.97 -45.67
N SER A 118 33.99 -25.92 -46.57
CA SER A 118 33.02 -27.01 -46.39
C SER A 118 33.49 -28.29 -47.02
N GLY A 119 33.24 -29.42 -46.37
CA GLY A 119 33.65 -30.74 -46.85
C GLY A 119 34.02 -31.64 -45.68
N THR A 120 34.91 -32.60 -45.93
CA THR A 120 35.40 -33.53 -44.91
C THR A 120 36.90 -33.44 -44.73
N VAL A 121 37.37 -33.51 -43.50
CA VAL A 121 38.81 -33.51 -43.16
C VAL A 121 39.08 -34.43 -41.98
N GLU A 122 40.31 -34.88 -41.84
CA GLU A 122 40.82 -35.32 -40.54
C GLU A 122 41.03 -34.10 -39.64
N ILE A 123 40.44 -34.12 -38.44
CA ILE A 123 40.53 -33.01 -37.50
C ILE A 123 42.00 -32.84 -37.09
N PRO A 124 42.60 -31.66 -37.30
CA PRO A 124 43.94 -31.38 -36.81
C PRO A 124 43.96 -31.56 -35.29
N SER A 125 44.96 -32.29 -34.77
CA SER A 125 45.06 -32.54 -33.33
C SER A 125 44.96 -31.22 -32.57
N PRO A 126 44.13 -31.15 -31.51
CA PRO A 126 44.19 -30.04 -30.59
C PRO A 126 45.60 -29.99 -29.99
N SER A 127 45.99 -28.83 -29.47
CA SER A 127 47.29 -28.60 -28.80
C SER A 127 47.74 -29.73 -27.86
N ASN A 128 49.01 -29.71 -27.42
CA ASN A 128 49.66 -30.69 -26.51
C ASN A 128 48.92 -31.08 -25.20
N TYR A 129 47.77 -30.46 -24.89
CA TYR A 129 46.93 -30.80 -23.75
C TYR A 129 45.83 -31.82 -24.08
N PHE A 130 45.44 -31.99 -25.34
CA PHE A 130 44.41 -32.93 -25.80
C PHE A 130 44.81 -33.52 -27.16
N GLU A 131 45.11 -34.82 -27.20
CA GLU A 131 45.44 -35.52 -28.45
C GLU A 131 44.39 -36.59 -28.75
N PHE A 132 43.95 -36.71 -30.01
CA PHE A 132 43.12 -37.84 -30.41
C PHE A 132 43.94 -39.12 -30.41
N GLU A 133 43.43 -40.20 -29.81
CA GLU A 133 44.12 -41.50 -29.84
C GLU A 133 44.24 -42.06 -31.25
N ASN A 134 43.21 -41.81 -32.08
CA ASN A 134 43.15 -42.20 -33.48
C ASN A 134 42.69 -41.01 -34.33
N PRO A 135 43.19 -40.87 -35.57
CA PRO A 135 42.65 -39.97 -36.59
C PRO A 135 41.12 -39.94 -36.65
N VAL A 136 40.52 -38.75 -36.55
CA VAL A 136 39.06 -38.56 -36.60
C VAL A 136 38.69 -37.75 -37.83
N LYS A 137 37.86 -38.33 -38.72
CA LYS A 137 37.26 -37.61 -39.86
C LYS A 137 35.96 -36.93 -39.45
N ALA A 138 35.79 -35.67 -39.86
CA ALA A 138 34.62 -34.87 -39.56
C ALA A 138 34.24 -33.95 -40.73
N ASP A 139 32.97 -33.57 -40.79
CA ASP A 139 32.52 -32.49 -41.66
C ASP A 139 33.04 -31.16 -41.10
N ILE A 140 33.64 -30.31 -41.92
CA ILE A 140 34.17 -28.99 -41.52
C ILE A 140 33.28 -27.86 -42.04
N GLY A 141 33.18 -26.79 -41.25
CA GLY A 141 32.58 -25.51 -41.59
C GLY A 141 33.40 -24.34 -41.06
N PHE A 142 33.23 -23.13 -41.62
CA PHE A 142 33.81 -21.90 -41.08
C PHE A 142 32.75 -20.81 -40.96
N PHE A 143 32.54 -20.31 -39.75
CA PHE A 143 31.43 -19.41 -39.43
C PHE A 143 31.83 -18.34 -38.44
N THR A 144 31.28 -17.13 -38.57
CA THR A 144 31.44 -16.08 -37.55
C THR A 144 30.74 -16.49 -36.25
N GLY A 145 31.28 -16.04 -35.11
CA GLY A 145 30.67 -16.23 -33.80
C GLY A 145 29.26 -15.67 -33.75
N LYS A 146 29.00 -14.54 -34.43
CA LYS A 146 27.67 -13.95 -34.56
C LYS A 146 26.69 -14.92 -35.21
N TYR A 147 27.07 -15.48 -36.36
CA TYR A 147 26.25 -16.46 -37.06
C TYR A 147 25.98 -17.69 -36.19
N LEU A 148 27.01 -18.22 -35.51
CA LEU A 148 26.87 -19.37 -34.62
C LEU A 148 25.94 -19.07 -33.43
N ASN A 149 26.12 -17.94 -32.75
CA ASN A 149 25.28 -17.51 -31.63
C ASN A 149 23.81 -17.30 -32.03
N GLU A 150 23.54 -16.80 -33.24
CA GLU A 150 22.18 -16.53 -33.73
C GLU A 150 21.46 -17.77 -34.27
N ASN A 151 22.20 -18.76 -34.79
CA ASN A 151 21.64 -19.89 -35.53
C ASN A 151 21.80 -21.25 -34.84
N ARG A 152 22.57 -21.32 -33.76
CA ARG A 152 22.88 -22.54 -33.00
C ARG A 152 22.99 -22.20 -31.51
N ASN A 153 22.71 -23.18 -30.65
CA ASN A 153 22.92 -23.06 -29.21
C ASN A 153 23.97 -24.09 -28.77
N PHE A 154 25.18 -23.61 -28.47
CA PHE A 154 26.31 -24.44 -28.05
C PHE A 154 26.60 -24.34 -26.53
N GLU A 155 25.64 -23.88 -25.73
CA GLU A 155 25.77 -23.71 -24.26
C GLU A 155 26.75 -22.59 -23.83
N ILE A 156 27.69 -22.21 -24.70
CA ILE A 156 28.58 -21.05 -24.58
C ILE A 156 28.22 -19.94 -25.56
N LYS A 157 28.66 -18.71 -25.24
CA LYS A 157 28.63 -17.58 -26.17
C LYS A 157 30.00 -17.42 -26.82
N LEU A 158 30.02 -17.37 -28.14
CA LEU A 158 31.23 -17.11 -28.93
C LEU A 158 31.40 -15.61 -29.19
N LYS A 159 32.61 -15.14 -29.48
CA LYS A 159 32.84 -13.72 -29.80
C LYS A 159 32.35 -13.41 -31.21
N ASP A 160 31.43 -12.45 -31.33
CA ASP A 160 30.73 -12.18 -32.58
C ASP A 160 31.65 -11.88 -33.78
N THR A 161 32.78 -11.21 -33.52
CA THR A 161 33.75 -10.75 -34.53
C THR A 161 34.78 -11.81 -34.93
N ILE A 162 34.83 -12.96 -34.25
CA ILE A 162 35.79 -14.04 -34.54
C ILE A 162 35.10 -15.09 -35.39
N SER A 163 35.81 -15.63 -36.38
CA SER A 163 35.34 -16.79 -37.14
C SER A 163 35.97 -18.07 -36.61
N TYR A 164 35.16 -19.12 -36.52
CA TYR A 164 35.53 -20.40 -35.92
C TYR A 164 35.41 -21.51 -36.96
N PHE A 165 36.34 -22.47 -36.90
CA PHE A 165 36.18 -23.76 -37.55
C PHE A 165 35.23 -24.61 -36.72
N VAL A 166 34.24 -25.20 -37.37
CA VAL A 166 33.24 -26.06 -36.72
C VAL A 166 33.32 -27.43 -37.35
N PHE A 167 33.60 -28.45 -36.54
CA PHE A 167 33.67 -29.84 -36.98
C PHE A 167 32.50 -30.63 -36.40
N ALA A 168 31.80 -31.37 -37.26
CA ALA A 168 30.76 -32.30 -36.86
C ALA A 168 31.28 -33.74 -36.87
N ILE A 169 31.48 -34.30 -35.67
CA ILE A 169 32.05 -35.64 -35.47
C ILE A 169 30.92 -36.64 -35.24
N SER A 170 30.78 -37.61 -36.14
CA SER A 170 29.70 -38.61 -36.08
C SER A 170 30.11 -39.93 -35.41
N VAL A 171 31.34 -40.01 -34.88
CA VAL A 171 31.91 -41.19 -34.24
C VAL A 171 32.29 -40.89 -32.78
N ALA A 172 32.42 -41.94 -31.97
CA ALA A 172 33.02 -41.80 -30.64
C ALA A 172 34.50 -41.40 -30.80
N ILE A 173 34.97 -40.53 -29.91
CA ILE A 173 36.35 -40.07 -29.87
C ILE A 173 36.99 -40.45 -28.55
N GLU A 174 38.27 -40.84 -28.62
CA GLU A 174 39.12 -41.05 -27.46
C GLU A 174 40.20 -39.97 -27.48
N LEU A 175 40.28 -39.21 -26.39
CA LEU A 175 41.21 -38.10 -26.20
C LEU A 175 42.20 -38.45 -25.09
N LYS A 176 43.49 -38.18 -25.29
CA LYS A 176 44.50 -38.17 -24.25
C LYS A 176 44.64 -36.76 -23.70
N VAL A 177 44.36 -36.59 -22.42
CA VAL A 177 44.49 -35.31 -21.73
C VAL A 177 45.73 -35.34 -20.86
N GLY A 178 46.63 -34.36 -21.02
CA GLY A 178 47.81 -34.23 -20.16
C GLY A 178 47.42 -34.10 -18.68
N VAL A 179 48.05 -34.88 -17.81
CA VAL A 179 47.88 -34.86 -16.34
C VAL A 179 49.22 -34.63 -15.66
N ASN A 180 49.25 -33.85 -14.57
CA ASN A 180 50.46 -33.50 -13.81
C ASN A 180 51.48 -32.63 -14.56
N ASP A 181 52.50 -32.15 -13.83
CA ASP A 181 53.71 -31.53 -14.39
C ASP A 181 54.57 -32.53 -15.20
N ASP A 182 54.11 -33.78 -15.38
CA ASP A 182 54.76 -34.77 -16.23
C ASP A 182 54.15 -34.72 -17.65
N PRO A 183 54.86 -34.17 -18.64
CA PRO A 183 54.37 -34.06 -20.01
C PRO A 183 54.09 -35.41 -20.70
N ASN A 184 54.41 -36.54 -20.06
CA ASN A 184 54.12 -37.89 -20.58
C ASN A 184 52.94 -38.57 -19.88
N ALA A 185 52.42 -38.01 -18.79
CA ALA A 185 51.28 -38.59 -18.10
C ALA A 185 50.01 -38.06 -18.77
N THR A 186 49.17 -38.98 -19.28
CA THR A 186 47.89 -38.64 -19.92
C THR A 186 46.75 -39.46 -19.33
N LYS A 187 45.58 -38.85 -19.12
CA LYS A 187 44.33 -39.57 -18.81
C LYS A 187 43.50 -39.71 -20.10
N PRO A 188 43.10 -40.94 -20.48
CA PRO A 188 42.18 -41.11 -21.60
C PRO A 188 40.78 -40.60 -21.21
N ILE A 189 40.12 -39.94 -22.15
CA ILE A 189 38.74 -39.46 -22.07
C ILE A 189 38.02 -40.00 -23.29
N SER A 190 37.00 -40.83 -23.06
CA SER A 190 36.12 -41.31 -24.12
C SER A 190 34.86 -40.45 -24.17
N ILE A 191 34.51 -39.98 -25.37
CA ILE A 191 33.31 -39.19 -25.64
C ILE A 191 32.55 -39.87 -26.76
N SER A 192 31.32 -40.29 -26.47
CA SER A 192 30.43 -40.89 -27.46
C SER A 192 29.40 -39.87 -27.96
N PRO A 193 29.05 -39.89 -29.27
CA PRO A 193 27.98 -39.05 -29.80
C PRO A 193 26.61 -39.45 -29.19
N PRO A 194 25.62 -38.55 -29.17
CA PRO A 194 24.30 -38.85 -28.63
C PRO A 194 23.63 -40.05 -29.31
N ILE A 195 23.06 -40.96 -28.51
CA ILE A 195 22.38 -42.19 -28.97
C ILE A 195 21.17 -41.87 -29.90
N SER A 196 20.63 -40.65 -29.83
CA SER A 196 19.54 -40.13 -30.65
C SER A 196 19.91 -39.78 -32.10
N GLY A 197 21.16 -39.98 -32.52
CA GLY A 197 21.62 -39.72 -33.89
C GLY A 197 22.22 -38.33 -34.12
N GLY A 198 22.85 -37.76 -33.07
CA GLY A 198 23.57 -36.49 -33.13
C GLY A 198 25.05 -36.61 -33.49
N HIS A 199 25.74 -35.47 -33.54
CA HIS A 199 27.20 -35.39 -33.70
C HIS A 199 27.81 -34.65 -32.51
N ILE A 200 29.08 -34.94 -32.19
CA ILE A 200 29.88 -34.10 -31.30
C ILE A 200 30.30 -32.88 -32.12
N THR A 201 30.02 -31.68 -31.62
CA THR A 201 30.50 -30.45 -32.27
C THR A 201 31.82 -30.05 -31.64
N LEU A 202 32.88 -29.93 -32.45
CA LEU A 202 34.12 -29.29 -32.05
C LEU A 202 34.19 -27.90 -32.69
N ILE A 203 34.34 -26.87 -31.87
CA ILE A 203 34.56 -25.49 -32.30
C ILE A 203 36.02 -25.16 -32.03
N ALA A 204 36.72 -24.65 -33.05
CA ALA A 204 38.12 -24.28 -32.93
C ALA A 204 38.38 -22.86 -33.47
N ASP A 205 39.15 -22.09 -32.71
CA ASP A 205 39.99 -21.02 -33.27
C ASP A 205 41.43 -21.56 -33.29
N TYR A 206 42.14 -21.35 -34.40
CA TYR A 206 43.55 -21.73 -34.51
C TYR A 206 44.48 -20.52 -34.37
N ASN A 207 43.98 -19.29 -34.54
CA ASN A 207 44.76 -18.06 -34.30
C ASN A 207 44.92 -17.79 -32.80
N ASP A 208 43.92 -18.15 -31.99
CA ASP A 208 44.08 -18.50 -30.59
C ASP A 208 43.83 -20.01 -30.46
N PRO A 209 44.80 -20.85 -30.06
CA PRO A 209 44.59 -22.29 -29.82
C PRO A 209 43.46 -22.54 -28.81
N MET A 210 42.24 -22.51 -29.30
CA MET A 210 40.98 -22.58 -28.59
C MET A 210 40.19 -23.73 -29.17
N TYR A 211 39.69 -24.57 -28.29
CA TYR A 211 38.88 -25.73 -28.66
C TYR A 211 37.72 -25.81 -27.69
N PHE A 212 36.53 -26.06 -28.20
CA PHE A 212 35.36 -26.33 -27.38
C PHE A 212 34.59 -27.52 -27.96
N TYR A 213 34.44 -28.55 -27.15
CA TYR A 213 33.64 -29.72 -27.44
C TYR A 213 32.24 -29.51 -26.84
N SER A 214 31.24 -29.48 -27.71
CA SER A 214 29.83 -29.45 -27.36
C SER A 214 29.18 -30.77 -27.74
N LEU A 215 28.51 -31.40 -26.78
CA LEU A 215 27.63 -32.55 -27.04
C LEU A 215 26.21 -32.12 -27.41
N GLY A 216 25.89 -30.83 -27.24
CA GLY A 216 24.59 -30.22 -27.53
C GLY A 216 23.50 -30.60 -26.52
N ILE A 217 22.57 -29.68 -26.27
CA ILE A 217 21.42 -29.89 -25.37
C ILE A 217 20.48 -31.00 -25.88
N ASP A 218 20.45 -31.24 -27.20
CA ASP A 218 19.65 -32.32 -27.82
C ASP A 218 20.13 -33.74 -27.46
N GLY A 219 21.32 -33.87 -26.84
CA GLY A 219 21.86 -35.14 -26.36
C GLY A 219 21.46 -35.51 -24.92
N SER A 220 20.88 -34.59 -24.15
CA SER A 220 20.63 -34.77 -22.71
C SER A 220 19.17 -34.48 -22.33
N THR A 221 18.27 -35.37 -22.77
CA THR A 221 16.91 -35.49 -22.19
C THR A 221 16.80 -36.68 -21.23
N GLY A 222 17.91 -37.07 -20.62
CA GLY A 222 17.99 -38.13 -19.63
C GLY A 222 18.00 -37.59 -18.21
N ASN A 223 16.87 -37.73 -17.52
CA ASN A 223 16.73 -37.49 -16.09
C ASN A 223 17.61 -38.50 -15.31
N ASN A 224 18.90 -38.23 -15.12
CA ASN A 224 19.79 -39.07 -14.31
C ASN A 224 19.67 -38.70 -12.83
N SER A 225 18.47 -38.94 -12.28
CA SER A 225 18.26 -39.11 -10.84
C SER A 225 18.63 -40.54 -10.45
N GLY A 226 19.93 -40.84 -10.49
CA GLY A 226 20.50 -42.10 -10.05
C GLY A 226 21.30 -41.90 -8.77
N ASP A 227 20.70 -42.23 -7.63
CA ASP A 227 21.42 -42.53 -6.39
C ASP A 227 22.27 -43.80 -6.64
N GLY A 228 23.58 -43.64 -6.75
CA GLY A 228 24.44 -44.68 -7.29
C GLY A 228 25.90 -44.46 -6.94
N ASN A 229 26.27 -44.93 -5.76
CA ASN A 229 27.65 -45.16 -5.35
C ASN A 229 28.26 -46.25 -6.26
N THR A 230 28.94 -45.84 -7.32
CA THR A 230 29.79 -46.71 -8.14
C THR A 230 31.10 -45.99 -8.40
N ASP A 231 32.12 -46.42 -7.66
CA ASP A 231 33.52 -46.33 -8.06
C ASP A 231 33.65 -47.02 -9.41
N ASP A 232 33.91 -46.27 -10.49
CA ASP A 232 34.71 -46.67 -11.65
C ASP A 232 34.80 -45.53 -12.69
N ASP A 233 35.92 -45.49 -13.39
CA ASP A 233 36.57 -44.33 -14.01
C ASP A 233 36.13 -43.98 -15.45
N ASP A 234 35.04 -44.51 -16.01
CA ASP A 234 34.98 -44.70 -17.48
C ASP A 234 33.78 -44.18 -18.31
N GLU A 235 32.90 -43.31 -17.81
CA GLU A 235 31.88 -42.68 -18.69
C GLU A 235 31.74 -41.17 -18.43
N LEU A 236 32.38 -40.37 -19.29
CA LEU A 236 32.18 -38.92 -19.44
C LEU A 236 31.05 -38.59 -20.45
N SER A 237 30.16 -39.55 -20.69
CA SER A 237 28.99 -39.42 -21.57
C SER A 237 28.10 -38.24 -21.13
N GLY A 238 28.22 -37.09 -21.78
CA GLY A 238 27.36 -35.91 -21.56
C GLY A 238 28.03 -34.62 -21.05
N VAL A 239 29.37 -34.52 -21.06
CA VAL A 239 30.12 -33.35 -20.56
C VAL A 239 30.67 -32.50 -21.72
N SER A 240 30.29 -31.22 -21.79
CA SER A 240 30.92 -30.21 -22.69
C SER A 240 32.17 -29.62 -22.04
N PHE A 241 33.21 -29.27 -22.80
CA PHE A 241 34.39 -28.61 -22.23
C PHE A 241 35.19 -27.86 -23.28
N GLY A 242 35.97 -26.88 -22.86
CA GLY A 242 36.85 -26.16 -23.77
C GLY A 242 38.00 -25.44 -23.09
N LEU A 243 38.96 -25.08 -23.93
CA LEU A 243 40.16 -24.33 -23.59
C LEU A 243 40.35 -23.17 -24.54
N SER A 244 41.07 -22.17 -24.07
CA SER A 244 41.61 -21.08 -24.87
C SER A 244 42.94 -20.62 -24.28
N LYS A 245 43.95 -20.46 -25.14
CA LYS A 245 45.28 -19.96 -24.73
C LYS A 245 45.26 -18.46 -24.46
N LYS A 246 44.58 -17.67 -25.28
CA LYS A 246 44.45 -16.20 -25.16
C LYS A 246 43.26 -15.77 -24.29
N GLY A 247 42.39 -16.68 -23.87
CA GLY A 247 41.21 -16.38 -23.03
C GLY A 247 39.95 -16.01 -23.80
N GLN A 248 39.74 -16.51 -25.02
CA GLN A 248 38.61 -16.17 -25.87
C GLN A 248 37.28 -16.84 -25.51
N LEU A 249 37.23 -17.77 -24.54
CA LEU A 249 35.95 -18.27 -24.04
C LEU A 249 35.29 -17.17 -23.24
N PHE A 250 34.05 -16.80 -23.53
CA PHE A 250 33.44 -15.63 -22.91
C PHE A 250 32.41 -16.03 -21.85
N TYR A 251 32.63 -15.60 -20.60
CA TYR A 251 31.60 -15.65 -19.57
C TYR A 251 30.79 -14.35 -19.59
N GLU A 252 29.52 -14.48 -19.94
CA GLU A 252 28.50 -13.46 -19.74
C GLU A 252 27.40 -14.04 -18.86
N PRO A 253 27.10 -13.43 -17.71
CA PRO A 253 26.05 -13.94 -16.85
C PRO A 253 24.69 -13.88 -17.55
N ILE A 254 23.94 -14.99 -17.56
CA ILE A 254 22.56 -15.03 -18.09
C ILE A 254 21.58 -14.20 -17.26
N LEU A 255 21.88 -13.99 -15.98
CA LEU A 255 21.19 -13.07 -15.08
C LEU A 255 22.24 -12.16 -14.43
N PRO A 256 22.04 -10.82 -14.43
CA PRO A 256 23.04 -9.90 -13.93
C PRO A 256 23.36 -10.20 -12.47
N VAL A 257 24.62 -10.45 -12.16
CA VAL A 257 25.08 -10.78 -10.81
C VAL A 257 25.83 -9.57 -10.25
N ASP A 258 25.64 -9.31 -8.95
CA ASP A 258 26.32 -8.19 -8.30
C ASP A 258 27.84 -8.36 -8.41
N ASN A 259 28.54 -7.25 -8.69
CA ASN A 259 29.98 -7.22 -8.96
C ASN A 259 30.44 -7.93 -10.25
N VAL A 260 29.53 -8.28 -11.17
CA VAL A 260 29.91 -9.07 -12.36
C VAL A 260 30.25 -8.23 -13.58
N VAL A 261 31.56 -8.23 -13.79
CA VAL A 261 32.32 -7.92 -14.98
C VAL A 261 32.33 -9.21 -15.80
N SER A 262 31.58 -9.26 -16.91
CA SER A 262 31.80 -10.31 -17.92
C SER A 262 33.31 -10.44 -18.19
N PHE A 263 33.78 -11.67 -18.40
CA PHE A 263 35.22 -11.89 -18.51
C PHE A 263 35.60 -12.97 -19.52
N ASP A 264 36.83 -12.80 -20.00
CA ASP A 264 37.53 -13.70 -20.88
C ASP A 264 38.12 -14.87 -20.06
N ALA A 265 37.54 -16.05 -20.27
CA ALA A 265 37.90 -17.31 -19.66
C ALA A 265 38.89 -18.09 -20.52
N LYS A 266 39.77 -18.85 -19.86
CA LYS A 266 40.73 -19.76 -20.50
C LYS A 266 40.27 -21.21 -20.50
N SER A 267 39.30 -21.55 -19.66
CA SER A 267 38.68 -22.87 -19.65
C SER A 267 37.19 -22.78 -19.38
N VAL A 268 36.44 -23.74 -19.92
CA VAL A 268 35.03 -23.94 -19.64
C VAL A 268 34.73 -25.43 -19.47
N THR A 269 33.82 -25.77 -18.57
CA THR A 269 33.37 -27.14 -18.31
C THR A 269 31.87 -27.15 -18.08
N GLY A 270 31.14 -27.98 -18.81
CA GLY A 270 29.72 -28.17 -18.70
C GLY A 270 29.38 -29.45 -17.94
N GLY A 271 28.37 -29.41 -17.09
CA GLY A 271 27.88 -30.59 -16.38
C GLY A 271 27.22 -30.26 -15.06
N SER A 272 26.98 -31.32 -14.27
CA SER A 272 26.43 -31.21 -12.92
C SER A 272 27.54 -31.28 -11.87
N PHE A 273 27.61 -30.27 -11.00
CA PHE A 273 28.61 -30.20 -9.94
C PHE A 273 28.09 -29.46 -8.71
N SER A 274 28.61 -29.81 -7.54
CA SER A 274 28.35 -29.09 -6.29
C SER A 274 29.54 -28.22 -5.92
N PHE A 275 29.30 -27.09 -5.27
CA PHE A 275 30.37 -26.28 -4.70
C PHE A 275 30.03 -25.69 -3.34
N TRP A 276 31.06 -25.67 -2.49
CA TRP A 276 31.05 -25.17 -1.10
C TRP A 276 29.91 -25.72 -0.22
N GLY A 277 29.45 -26.93 -0.54
CA GLY A 277 28.47 -27.69 0.24
C GLY A 277 27.03 -27.16 0.21
N VAL A 278 26.78 -25.99 -0.38
CA VAL A 278 25.46 -25.33 -0.35
C VAL A 278 24.84 -25.08 -1.71
N LEU A 279 25.60 -25.17 -2.80
CA LEU A 279 25.10 -24.99 -4.16
C LEU A 279 25.37 -26.23 -5.00
N LYS A 280 24.34 -26.65 -5.74
CA LYS A 280 24.43 -27.65 -6.81
C LYS A 280 24.02 -27.01 -8.12
N THR A 281 24.84 -27.14 -9.14
CA THR A 281 24.63 -26.54 -10.46
C THR A 281 24.51 -27.63 -11.51
N ASN A 282 23.69 -27.40 -12.52
CA ASN A 282 23.82 -28.06 -13.82
C ASN A 282 23.96 -26.99 -14.92
N GLY A 283 25.13 -26.90 -15.53
CA GLY A 283 25.42 -25.85 -16.51
C GLY A 283 26.90 -25.70 -16.81
N MET A 284 27.29 -24.51 -17.27
CA MET A 284 28.64 -24.17 -17.72
C MET A 284 29.41 -23.42 -16.65
N TYR A 285 30.63 -23.88 -16.37
CA TYR A 285 31.58 -23.28 -15.45
C TYR A 285 32.80 -22.75 -16.21
N TYR A 286 33.04 -21.45 -16.13
CA TYR A 286 34.06 -20.69 -16.84
C TYR A 286 35.14 -20.26 -15.86
N LYS A 287 36.42 -20.40 -16.21
CA LYS A 287 37.54 -19.98 -15.36
C LYS A 287 38.54 -19.14 -16.14
N ASN A 288 39.08 -18.10 -15.51
CA ASN A 288 40.18 -17.30 -16.08
C ASN A 288 41.54 -18.02 -16.06
N SER A 289 41.63 -19.15 -15.35
CA SER A 289 42.74 -20.09 -15.41
C SER A 289 42.49 -21.17 -16.48
N GLY A 290 43.58 -21.70 -17.07
CA GLY A 290 43.50 -22.88 -17.93
C GLY A 290 43.11 -24.14 -17.14
N PHE A 291 43.05 -25.29 -17.80
CA PHE A 291 42.91 -26.56 -17.09
C PHE A 291 44.16 -26.82 -16.22
N ASP A 292 43.89 -27.16 -14.96
CA ASP A 292 44.91 -27.54 -13.98
C ASP A 292 45.28 -29.01 -14.15
N THR A 293 46.43 -29.42 -13.65
CA THR A 293 46.90 -30.81 -13.72
C THR A 293 46.07 -31.78 -12.90
N ASP A 294 45.32 -31.27 -11.91
CA ASP A 294 44.37 -32.00 -11.06
C ASP A 294 42.91 -31.84 -11.54
N PHE A 295 42.72 -31.52 -12.83
CA PHE A 295 41.40 -31.24 -13.39
C PHE A 295 40.45 -32.44 -13.34
N ASN A 296 39.43 -32.33 -12.49
CA ASN A 296 38.36 -33.31 -12.35
C ASN A 296 37.08 -32.81 -13.06
N LEU A 297 36.72 -33.42 -14.18
CA LEU A 297 35.47 -33.10 -14.90
C LEU A 297 34.20 -33.41 -14.08
N LYS A 298 34.27 -34.32 -13.10
CA LYS A 298 33.16 -34.64 -12.18
C LYS A 298 33.05 -33.63 -11.05
N GLU A 299 34.18 -33.05 -10.62
CA GLU A 299 34.24 -32.03 -9.56
C GLU A 299 35.08 -30.82 -10.01
N PRO A 300 34.57 -30.04 -10.99
CA PRO A 300 35.34 -28.99 -11.67
C PRO A 300 35.78 -27.85 -10.75
N MET A 301 35.23 -27.80 -9.53
CA MET A 301 35.44 -26.82 -8.48
C MET A 301 36.62 -27.14 -7.55
N ASN A 302 37.19 -28.34 -7.61
CA ASN A 302 38.35 -28.72 -6.80
C ASN A 302 39.69 -28.13 -7.29
N SER A 303 39.67 -27.25 -8.30
CA SER A 303 40.89 -26.58 -8.78
C SER A 303 41.42 -25.57 -7.77
N THR A 304 42.75 -25.40 -7.71
CA THR A 304 43.40 -24.50 -6.76
C THR A 304 42.96 -23.04 -6.96
N ILE A 305 42.29 -22.46 -5.95
CA ILE A 305 41.90 -21.04 -5.96
C ILE A 305 43.11 -20.19 -5.54
N THR A 306 43.47 -19.22 -6.38
CA THR A 306 44.60 -18.31 -6.16
C THR A 306 44.16 -16.84 -6.16
N ALA A 307 45.01 -15.93 -5.69
CA ALA A 307 44.68 -14.50 -5.71
C ALA A 307 44.47 -14.00 -7.15
N GLY A 308 43.34 -13.34 -7.42
CA GLY A 308 42.97 -12.90 -8.78
C GLY A 308 42.25 -13.97 -9.60
N TYR A 309 41.92 -15.11 -8.99
CA TYR A 309 41.05 -16.10 -9.57
C TYR A 309 39.65 -15.52 -9.83
N ARG A 310 39.15 -15.76 -11.05
CA ARG A 310 37.80 -15.41 -11.47
C ARG A 310 37.17 -16.63 -12.11
N ALA A 311 35.96 -16.93 -11.68
CA ALA A 311 35.15 -17.92 -12.32
C ALA A 311 33.70 -17.47 -12.46
N GLY A 312 32.99 -18.09 -13.39
CA GLY A 312 31.62 -17.75 -13.74
C GLY A 312 30.84 -19.01 -13.98
N ILE A 313 29.58 -19.04 -13.56
CA ILE A 313 28.68 -20.17 -13.70
C ILE A 313 27.40 -19.68 -14.34
N ASN A 314 26.89 -20.41 -15.33
CA ASN A 314 25.57 -20.23 -15.92
C ASN A 314 24.86 -21.58 -16.03
N GLY A 315 23.60 -21.67 -15.61
CA GLY A 315 22.83 -22.90 -15.74
C GLY A 315 21.58 -22.91 -14.87
N THR A 316 21.17 -24.10 -14.45
CA THR A 316 20.25 -24.27 -13.32
C THR A 316 21.08 -24.41 -12.05
N MET A 317 20.55 -23.90 -10.93
CA MET A 317 21.19 -23.99 -9.62
C MET A 317 20.19 -24.48 -8.59
N ASN A 318 20.65 -25.10 -7.52
CA ASN A 318 19.86 -25.44 -6.37
C ASN A 318 20.64 -25.04 -5.13
N PHE A 319 20.05 -24.18 -4.31
CA PHE A 319 20.59 -23.84 -3.01
C PHE A 319 20.07 -24.84 -1.98
N SER A 320 20.94 -25.35 -1.12
CA SER A 320 20.56 -26.20 0.01
C SER A 320 21.53 -25.98 1.15
N ALA A 321 21.03 -25.49 2.28
CA ALA A 321 21.86 -25.26 3.45
C ALA A 321 21.12 -25.56 4.75
N ASN A 322 21.90 -25.80 5.80
CA ASN A 322 21.36 -25.91 7.15
C ASN A 322 21.26 -24.52 7.76
N ILE A 323 20.06 -24.15 8.18
CA ILE A 323 19.77 -22.89 8.86
C ILE A 323 19.44 -23.22 10.31
N LYS A 324 20.08 -22.52 11.24
CA LYS A 324 19.85 -22.69 12.68
C LYS A 324 18.36 -22.58 12.98
N ASN A 325 17.87 -23.50 13.82
CA ASN A 325 16.47 -23.63 14.20
C ASN A 325 15.48 -23.91 13.05
N ILE A 326 15.89 -24.13 11.80
CA ILE A 326 15.02 -24.57 10.67
C ILE A 326 15.33 -26.03 10.26
N VAL A 327 16.56 -26.50 10.50
CA VAL A 327 17.17 -27.78 10.04
C VAL A 327 17.84 -27.67 8.68
N SER A 328 17.11 -27.83 7.57
CA SER A 328 17.63 -27.76 6.19
C SER A 328 16.58 -27.14 5.29
N PHE A 329 16.97 -26.14 4.50
CA PHE A 329 16.10 -25.48 3.53
C PHE A 329 16.75 -25.52 2.16
N SER A 330 15.96 -25.76 1.12
CA SER A 330 16.45 -25.82 -0.25
C SER A 330 15.46 -25.22 -1.24
N PHE A 331 15.97 -24.53 -2.25
CA PHE A 331 15.15 -24.00 -3.33
C PHE A 331 15.86 -24.12 -4.69
N PRO A 332 15.13 -24.56 -5.74
CA PRO A 332 15.63 -24.65 -7.10
C PRO A 332 15.57 -23.28 -7.80
N MET A 333 16.65 -22.95 -8.51
CA MET A 333 16.75 -21.84 -9.46
C MET A 333 16.74 -22.41 -10.87
N GLY A 334 15.61 -22.24 -11.57
CA GLY A 334 15.43 -22.71 -12.96
C GLY A 334 16.33 -21.99 -13.96
N LYS A 335 16.83 -20.80 -13.62
CA LYS A 335 17.95 -20.13 -14.30
C LYS A 335 18.79 -19.43 -13.23
N GLY A 336 20.11 -19.59 -13.29
CA GLY A 336 21.02 -19.03 -12.32
C GLY A 336 22.36 -18.65 -12.96
N SER A 337 22.91 -17.54 -12.49
CA SER A 337 24.28 -17.11 -12.73
C SER A 337 25.01 -16.96 -11.41
N ALA A 338 26.28 -17.32 -11.39
CA ALA A 338 27.14 -17.02 -10.27
C ALA A 338 28.51 -16.55 -10.74
N ALA A 339 29.11 -15.58 -10.06
CA ALA A 339 30.50 -15.19 -10.30
C ALA A 339 31.32 -15.32 -9.03
N ILE A 340 32.44 -16.01 -9.17
CA ILE A 340 33.39 -16.30 -8.12
C ILE A 340 34.57 -15.35 -8.25
N VAL A 341 34.86 -14.64 -7.17
CA VAL A 341 36.03 -13.76 -7.06
C VAL A 341 36.83 -14.20 -5.85
N ALA A 342 38.14 -14.42 -6.04
CA ALA A 342 39.05 -14.69 -4.93
C ALA A 342 40.01 -13.53 -4.71
N GLU A 343 40.01 -13.00 -3.49
CA GLU A 343 40.85 -11.89 -3.07
C GLU A 343 41.70 -12.27 -1.86
N ALA A 344 42.88 -11.66 -1.74
CA ALA A 344 43.70 -11.79 -0.55
C ALA A 344 43.13 -10.86 0.54
N ASN A 345 42.79 -11.42 1.69
CA ASN A 345 42.35 -10.66 2.85
C ASN A 345 43.51 -9.86 3.48
N THR A 346 43.21 -9.01 4.45
CA THR A 346 44.21 -8.15 5.13
C THR A 346 45.30 -8.91 5.90
N LYS A 347 45.13 -10.23 6.08
CA LYS A 347 46.11 -11.14 6.70
C LYS A 347 46.91 -11.95 5.67
N GLY A 348 46.64 -11.77 4.37
CA GLY A 348 47.29 -12.49 3.28
C GLY A 348 46.69 -13.88 3.01
N GLU A 349 45.56 -14.23 3.62
CA GLU A 349 44.83 -15.46 3.30
C GLU A 349 43.91 -15.19 2.10
N ILE A 350 43.79 -16.15 1.19
CA ILE A 350 42.91 -16.02 0.02
C ILE A 350 41.51 -16.46 0.43
N GLY A 351 40.50 -15.61 0.23
CA GLY A 351 39.10 -15.94 0.42
C GLY A 351 38.34 -15.80 -0.90
N ALA A 352 37.51 -16.79 -1.23
CA ALA A 352 36.64 -16.75 -2.40
C ALA A 352 35.17 -16.58 -2.01
N GLN A 353 34.47 -15.75 -2.79
CA GLN A 353 33.05 -15.48 -2.66
C GLN A 353 32.39 -15.66 -4.03
N ALA A 354 31.28 -16.40 -4.06
CA ALA A 354 30.40 -16.51 -5.22
C ALA A 354 29.19 -15.61 -5.02
N PHE A 355 29.03 -14.62 -5.88
CA PHE A 355 27.81 -13.82 -5.98
C PHE A 355 26.82 -14.56 -6.87
N VAL A 356 25.59 -14.73 -6.43
CA VAL A 356 24.56 -15.54 -7.08
C VAL A 356 23.37 -14.66 -7.45
N ASN A 357 22.80 -14.87 -8.64
CA ASN A 357 21.50 -14.35 -9.02
C ASN A 357 20.74 -15.42 -9.81
N GLY A 358 19.48 -15.65 -9.49
CA GLY A 358 18.66 -16.70 -10.06
C GLY A 358 17.18 -16.35 -10.15
N LEU A 359 16.51 -16.95 -11.12
CA LEU A 359 15.05 -17.07 -11.15
C LEU A 359 14.68 -18.41 -10.52
N VAL A 360 13.93 -18.36 -9.43
CA VAL A 360 13.44 -19.55 -8.72
C VAL A 360 12.41 -20.27 -9.59
N ASP A 361 12.40 -21.61 -9.53
CA ASP A 361 11.39 -22.40 -10.23
C ASP A 361 9.98 -22.02 -9.73
N PRO A 362 9.02 -21.69 -10.63
CA PRO A 362 7.65 -21.40 -10.24
C PRO A 362 6.92 -22.59 -9.62
N ASP A 363 7.41 -23.82 -9.79
CA ASP A 363 6.89 -24.97 -9.05
C ASP A 363 7.23 -24.84 -7.57
N LEU A 364 6.25 -24.52 -6.73
CA LEU A 364 6.40 -24.40 -5.28
C LEU A 364 6.33 -25.73 -4.53
N SER A 365 6.46 -26.89 -5.21
CA SER A 365 6.47 -28.21 -4.57
C SER A 365 7.62 -28.39 -3.56
N TRP A 366 8.67 -27.58 -3.66
CA TRP A 366 9.78 -27.52 -2.71
C TRP A 366 9.48 -26.66 -1.48
N TRP A 367 8.45 -25.81 -1.51
CA TRP A 367 8.11 -24.92 -0.40
C TRP A 367 7.50 -25.70 0.77
N PRO A 368 7.96 -25.49 2.01
CA PRO A 368 7.38 -26.17 3.16
C PRO A 368 5.93 -25.72 3.42
N THR A 369 4.98 -26.65 3.32
CA THR A 369 3.53 -26.36 3.49
C THR A 369 3.12 -25.97 4.91
N PHE A 370 4.03 -26.11 5.88
CA PHE A 370 3.80 -25.68 7.26
C PHE A 370 4.13 -24.21 7.50
N ILE A 371 4.80 -23.52 6.55
CA ILE A 371 5.08 -22.09 6.67
C ILE A 371 3.86 -21.33 6.13
N PRO A 372 3.22 -20.44 6.92
CA PRO A 372 2.01 -19.73 6.51
C PRO A 372 2.29 -18.60 5.51
N VAL A 373 3.55 -18.28 5.26
CA VAL A 373 4.00 -17.39 4.19
C VAL A 373 4.42 -18.24 3.00
N THR A 374 3.79 -18.05 1.85
CA THR A 374 4.10 -18.76 0.61
C THR A 374 4.40 -17.78 -0.51
N PRO A 375 5.28 -18.11 -1.47
CA PRO A 375 5.44 -17.31 -2.68
C PRO A 375 4.12 -17.22 -3.47
N ASP A 376 3.81 -16.06 -4.03
CA ASP A 376 2.61 -15.80 -4.85
C ASP A 376 3.00 -15.28 -6.24
N GLY A 377 4.00 -15.92 -6.85
CA GLY A 377 4.53 -15.51 -8.14
C GLY A 377 5.93 -16.00 -8.40
N SER A 378 6.61 -15.34 -9.33
CA SER A 378 8.03 -15.60 -9.61
C SER A 378 8.90 -14.98 -8.53
N LEU A 379 9.80 -15.76 -7.94
CA LEU A 379 10.81 -15.26 -7.02
C LEU A 379 12.15 -15.09 -7.71
N ASN A 380 12.87 -14.04 -7.33
CA ASN A 380 14.27 -13.86 -7.66
C ASN A 380 15.11 -14.26 -6.45
N ALA A 381 16.10 -15.12 -6.67
CA ALA A 381 17.13 -15.45 -5.69
C ALA A 381 18.36 -14.58 -5.93
N TYR A 382 18.96 -14.07 -4.88
CA TYR A 382 20.19 -13.28 -4.96
C TYR A 382 21.04 -13.48 -3.71
N GLY A 383 22.28 -13.00 -3.72
CA GLY A 383 23.14 -13.00 -2.54
C GLY A 383 24.50 -13.60 -2.82
N TYR A 384 25.12 -14.18 -1.80
CA TYR A 384 26.44 -14.78 -1.93
C TYR A 384 26.68 -15.99 -1.04
N VAL A 385 27.69 -16.76 -1.43
CA VAL A 385 28.25 -17.87 -0.67
C VAL A 385 29.76 -17.69 -0.59
N GLU A 386 30.35 -17.98 0.56
CA GLU A 386 31.79 -18.02 0.76
C GLU A 386 32.32 -19.46 0.68
N GLU A 387 33.60 -19.62 0.35
CA GLU A 387 34.29 -20.92 0.35
C GLU A 387 34.19 -21.68 1.70
N THR A 388 34.04 -20.94 2.80
CA THR A 388 33.84 -21.49 4.15
C THR A 388 32.50 -22.19 4.34
N GLY A 389 31.57 -22.03 3.40
CA GLY A 389 30.18 -22.45 3.51
C GLY A 389 29.27 -21.42 4.20
N PHE A 390 29.80 -20.26 4.60
CA PHE A 390 28.96 -19.13 5.01
C PHE A 390 28.14 -18.62 3.81
N PHE A 391 26.91 -18.18 4.05
CA PHE A 391 26.03 -17.69 3.00
C PHE A 391 25.12 -16.59 3.51
N ASP A 392 24.67 -15.75 2.58
CA ASP A 392 23.68 -14.72 2.77
C ASP A 392 22.88 -14.68 1.47
N MET A 393 21.71 -15.33 1.47
CA MET A 393 20.87 -15.54 0.30
C MET A 393 19.52 -14.88 0.50
N GLY A 394 19.11 -14.02 -0.43
CA GLY A 394 17.81 -13.38 -0.49
C GLY A 394 16.87 -14.05 -1.50
N LEU A 395 15.57 -14.02 -1.21
CA LEU A 395 14.46 -14.35 -2.10
C LEU A 395 13.50 -13.17 -2.15
N SER A 396 13.39 -12.46 -3.27
CA SER A 396 12.46 -11.33 -3.42
C SER A 396 11.33 -11.64 -4.40
N GLY A 397 10.14 -11.16 -4.09
CA GLY A 397 8.98 -11.22 -4.98
C GLY A 397 7.68 -11.02 -4.22
N ASP A 398 6.56 -11.34 -4.87
CA ASP A 398 5.26 -11.30 -4.23
C ASP A 398 5.08 -12.52 -3.33
N LEU A 399 4.69 -12.26 -2.09
CA LEU A 399 4.44 -13.27 -1.07
C LEU A 399 2.98 -13.19 -0.64
N SER A 400 2.47 -14.31 -0.15
CA SER A 400 1.13 -14.44 0.38
C SER A 400 1.23 -14.99 1.79
N LEU A 401 0.57 -14.31 2.73
CA LEU A 401 0.47 -14.72 4.12
C LEU A 401 -0.93 -15.22 4.42
N GLU A 402 -1.03 -16.49 4.77
CA GLU A 402 -2.23 -17.10 5.30
C GLU A 402 -2.45 -16.66 6.75
N MET A 403 -3.64 -16.12 7.03
CA MET A 403 -4.10 -15.84 8.39
C MET A 403 -5.49 -16.45 8.59
N PRO A 404 -5.93 -16.69 9.84
CA PRO A 404 -7.27 -17.21 10.14
C PRO A 404 -8.40 -16.33 9.60
N THR A 405 -8.16 -15.02 9.52
CA THR A 405 -9.15 -14.03 9.08
C THR A 405 -9.23 -13.96 7.56
N LYS A 406 -8.08 -13.87 6.88
CA LYS A 406 -7.93 -13.81 5.43
C LYS A 406 -6.47 -13.93 5.01
N THR A 407 -6.25 -14.31 3.77
CA THR A 407 -4.94 -14.22 3.12
C THR A 407 -4.59 -12.75 2.79
N LYS A 408 -3.33 -12.37 3.00
CA LYS A 408 -2.79 -11.04 2.69
C LYS A 408 -1.63 -11.16 1.71
N SER A 409 -1.57 -10.27 0.74
CA SER A 409 -0.38 -10.13 -0.12
C SER A 409 0.66 -9.29 0.60
N ILE A 410 1.91 -9.73 0.54
CA ILE A 410 3.09 -9.06 1.08
C ILE A 410 4.05 -8.81 -0.07
N GLU A 411 4.35 -7.55 -0.34
CA GLU A 411 5.49 -7.18 -1.18
C GLU A 411 6.74 -7.24 -0.30
N GLY A 412 7.62 -8.22 -0.51
CA GLY A 412 8.72 -8.42 0.42
C GLY A 412 9.88 -9.26 -0.09
N GLU A 413 10.86 -9.38 0.79
CA GLU A 413 12.04 -10.19 0.62
C GLU A 413 12.22 -11.12 1.81
N MET A 414 12.64 -12.34 1.53
CA MET A 414 13.10 -13.26 2.54
C MET A 414 14.61 -13.33 2.53
N GLN A 415 15.20 -13.44 3.71
CA GLN A 415 16.62 -13.46 3.92
C GLN A 415 17.02 -14.72 4.66
N LEU A 416 17.96 -15.47 4.08
CA LEU A 416 18.49 -16.73 4.59
C LEU A 416 19.95 -16.57 4.95
N THR A 417 20.28 -16.85 6.20
CA THR A 417 21.65 -16.89 6.73
C THR A 417 21.84 -18.17 7.55
N PRO A 418 23.06 -18.57 7.90
CA PRO A 418 23.28 -19.69 8.82
C PRO A 418 22.53 -19.55 10.15
N GLU A 419 22.28 -18.31 10.61
CA GLU A 419 21.70 -18.04 11.93
C GLU A 419 20.18 -17.86 11.91
N ALA A 420 19.60 -17.41 10.80
CA ALA A 420 18.19 -17.04 10.76
C ALA A 420 17.58 -17.16 9.35
N PHE A 421 16.28 -17.47 9.33
CA PHE A 421 15.41 -17.32 8.18
C PHE A 421 14.35 -16.27 8.52
N THR A 422 14.37 -15.16 7.78
CA THR A 422 13.51 -14.00 8.05
C THR A 422 12.83 -13.51 6.78
N MET A 423 11.74 -12.76 6.94
CA MET A 423 11.10 -12.01 5.86
C MET A 423 10.88 -10.57 6.34
N ASN A 424 11.11 -9.61 5.45
CA ASN A 424 10.70 -8.22 5.61
C ASN A 424 9.89 -7.81 4.39
N GLY A 425 8.88 -6.99 4.58
CA GLY A 425 8.05 -6.52 3.49
C GLY A 425 7.00 -5.55 3.97
N LYS A 426 5.98 -5.36 3.13
CA LYS A 426 4.86 -4.47 3.42
C LYS A 426 3.53 -5.04 2.97
N VAL A 427 2.48 -4.68 3.71
CA VAL A 427 1.09 -4.99 3.41
C VAL A 427 0.33 -3.69 3.21
N ILE A 428 -0.34 -3.56 2.06
CA ILE A 428 -1.18 -2.40 1.75
C ILE A 428 -2.64 -2.75 2.08
N ASP A 429 -3.26 -2.00 3.00
CA ASP A 429 -4.69 -2.12 3.34
C ASP A 429 -5.37 -0.76 3.19
N GLY A 430 -6.01 -0.52 2.04
CA GLY A 430 -6.58 0.79 1.72
C GLY A 430 -5.50 1.81 1.36
N GLU A 431 -5.40 2.90 2.13
CA GLU A 431 -4.34 3.92 2.00
C GLU A 431 -3.18 3.70 2.99
N ASP A 432 -3.28 2.71 3.86
CA ASP A 432 -2.31 2.44 4.92
C ASP A 432 -1.25 1.42 4.46
N GLU A 433 0.04 1.74 4.64
CA GLU A 433 1.18 0.87 4.37
C GLU A 433 1.75 0.32 5.67
N TRP A 434 1.51 -0.96 5.95
CA TRP A 434 1.98 -1.63 7.15
C TRP A 434 3.30 -2.34 6.88
N ALA A 435 4.31 -2.15 7.73
CA ALA A 435 5.51 -2.97 7.65
C ALA A 435 5.20 -4.37 8.18
N ALA A 436 5.72 -5.39 7.50
CA ALA A 436 5.59 -6.79 7.86
C ALA A 436 6.97 -7.40 8.05
N ARG A 437 7.16 -8.14 9.15
CA ARG A 437 8.36 -8.92 9.42
C ARG A 437 7.95 -10.31 9.86
N ALA A 438 8.59 -11.35 9.33
CA ALA A 438 8.44 -12.70 9.86
C ALA A 438 9.78 -13.34 10.20
N ILE A 439 9.78 -14.17 11.24
CA ILE A 439 10.89 -15.04 11.62
C ILE A 439 10.38 -16.46 11.56
N PHE A 440 11.09 -17.29 10.78
CA PHE A 440 10.74 -18.69 10.59
C PHE A 440 11.66 -19.55 11.46
N THR A 441 11.07 -20.51 12.15
CA THR A 441 11.79 -21.59 12.82
C THR A 441 11.16 -22.92 12.42
N LYS A 442 11.71 -24.03 12.92
CA LYS A 442 11.20 -25.37 12.70
C LYS A 442 9.83 -25.52 13.34
N ASP A 443 9.66 -24.97 14.54
CA ASP A 443 8.50 -25.23 15.38
C ASP A 443 7.41 -24.16 15.21
N GLU A 444 7.79 -22.93 14.85
CA GLU A 444 6.86 -21.80 14.71
C GLU A 444 7.29 -20.76 13.67
N THR A 445 6.30 -20.04 13.15
CA THR A 445 6.46 -18.80 12.38
C THR A 445 5.93 -17.64 13.20
N ARG A 446 6.79 -16.66 13.50
CA ARG A 446 6.39 -15.43 14.20
C ARG A 446 6.30 -14.28 13.21
N CYS A 447 5.09 -13.77 12.98
CA CYS A 447 4.83 -12.61 12.14
C CYS A 447 4.54 -11.39 12.99
N ILE A 448 5.10 -10.25 12.59
CA ILE A 448 5.01 -8.97 13.27
C ILE A 448 4.58 -7.94 12.22
N SER A 449 3.56 -7.16 12.54
CA SER A 449 3.23 -5.93 11.84
C SER A 449 3.66 -4.72 12.67
N THR A 450 4.15 -3.70 11.98
CA THR A 450 4.36 -2.38 12.56
C THR A 450 3.31 -1.44 11.96
N PRO A 451 2.57 -0.69 12.80
CA PRO A 451 1.60 0.28 12.33
C PRO A 451 2.22 1.34 11.40
N PRO A 452 1.44 1.90 10.45
CA PRO A 452 1.92 2.96 9.58
C PRO A 452 2.16 4.27 10.35
N ASP A 453 2.96 5.19 9.80
CA ASP A 453 3.27 6.48 10.45
C ASP A 453 2.01 7.33 10.73
N ASN A 454 0.98 7.21 9.90
CA ASN A 454 -0.33 7.88 10.02
C ASN A 454 -1.31 7.08 10.91
N PHE A 455 -0.86 6.07 11.66
CA PHE A 455 -1.74 5.20 12.44
C PHE A 455 -2.62 6.00 13.41
N SER A 456 -2.11 7.08 14.00
CA SER A 456 -2.86 7.93 14.93
C SER A 456 -3.74 8.99 14.29
N ASP A 457 -3.58 9.23 12.99
CA ASP A 457 -4.34 10.26 12.28
C ASP A 457 -5.84 9.96 12.36
N GLY A 458 -6.61 11.00 12.73
CA GLY A 458 -8.07 10.96 12.81
C GLY A 458 -8.67 10.21 14.02
N ILE A 459 -7.88 9.47 14.82
CA ILE A 459 -8.40 8.78 16.02
C ILE A 459 -8.79 9.82 17.09
N ALA A 460 -7.88 10.74 17.40
CA ALA A 460 -8.13 11.79 18.38
C ALA A 460 -9.23 12.76 17.88
N GLU A 461 -9.14 13.21 16.62
CA GLU A 461 -10.08 14.19 16.05
C GLU A 461 -11.52 13.66 16.04
N THR A 462 -11.76 12.45 15.51
CA THR A 462 -13.12 11.89 15.42
C THR A 462 -13.78 11.72 16.79
N VAL A 463 -13.03 11.25 17.78
CA VAL A 463 -13.56 11.00 19.13
C VAL A 463 -13.75 12.31 19.89
N THR A 464 -12.84 13.25 19.73
CA THR A 464 -12.92 14.56 20.38
C THR A 464 -14.06 15.39 19.80
N ASP A 465 -14.26 15.39 18.49
CA ASP A 465 -15.34 16.09 17.80
C ASP A 465 -16.73 15.58 18.21
N GLN A 466 -16.89 14.27 18.39
CA GLN A 466 -18.14 13.68 18.86
C GLN A 466 -18.48 14.11 20.29
N ILE A 467 -17.49 14.17 21.18
CA ILE A 467 -17.67 14.62 22.56
C ILE A 467 -17.91 16.13 22.60
N ASP A 468 -17.21 16.92 21.79
CA ASP A 468 -17.39 18.37 21.70
C ASP A 468 -18.79 18.74 21.20
N ASN A 469 -19.32 17.99 20.24
CA ASN A 469 -20.70 18.15 19.80
C ASN A 469 -21.69 17.79 20.92
N ALA A 470 -21.43 16.73 21.69
CA ALA A 470 -22.28 16.35 22.83
C ALA A 470 -22.26 17.41 23.94
N ILE A 471 -21.10 18.00 24.24
CA ILE A 471 -20.95 19.14 25.18
C ILE A 471 -21.78 20.32 24.67
N ALA A 472 -21.61 20.73 23.41
CA ALA A 472 -22.33 21.86 22.82
C ALA A 472 -23.87 21.65 22.83
N ILE A 473 -24.34 20.44 22.54
CA ILE A 473 -25.77 20.08 22.63
C ILE A 473 -26.27 20.19 24.07
N THR A 474 -25.49 19.72 25.05
CA THR A 474 -25.86 19.76 26.48
C THR A 474 -25.89 21.19 27.01
N GLU A 475 -24.90 22.01 26.67
CA GLU A 475 -24.86 23.44 27.01
C GLU A 475 -26.07 24.19 26.45
N LYS A 476 -26.40 23.93 25.18
CA LYS A 476 -27.56 24.53 24.52
C LYS A 476 -28.87 24.09 25.17
N ALA A 477 -29.00 22.82 25.55
CA ALA A 477 -30.19 22.33 26.25
C ALA A 477 -30.37 22.97 27.63
N ILE A 478 -29.28 23.18 28.38
CA ILE A 478 -29.29 23.91 29.66
C ILE A 478 -29.68 25.38 29.43
N GLU A 479 -29.12 26.04 28.42
CA GLU A 479 -29.43 27.44 28.11
C GLU A 479 -30.89 27.63 27.67
N GLU A 480 -31.41 26.76 26.80
CA GLU A 480 -32.80 26.78 26.34
C GLU A 480 -33.77 26.55 27.50
N LEU A 481 -33.43 25.66 28.44
CA LEU A 481 -34.25 25.41 29.62
C LEU A 481 -34.22 26.59 30.61
N ASN A 482 -33.05 27.21 30.85
CA ASN A 482 -32.95 28.41 31.67
C ASN A 482 -33.76 29.58 31.07
N LYS A 483 -33.70 29.76 29.74
CA LYS A 483 -34.53 30.76 29.05
C LYS A 483 -36.02 30.46 29.14
N ALA A 484 -36.40 29.18 29.07
CA ALA A 484 -37.78 28.77 29.27
C ALA A 484 -38.26 29.04 30.71
N GLU A 485 -37.41 28.87 31.72
CA GLU A 485 -37.70 29.21 33.12
C GLU A 485 -37.93 30.72 33.31
N GLU A 486 -37.07 31.57 32.71
CA GLU A 486 -37.21 33.04 32.78
C GLU A 486 -38.47 33.56 32.07
N GLN A 487 -38.83 33.00 30.90
CA GLN A 487 -40.02 33.43 30.15
C GLN A 487 -41.33 33.01 30.83
N TYR A 488 -41.34 31.88 31.53
CA TYR A 488 -42.53 31.34 32.18
C TYR A 488 -42.92 32.10 33.45
N GLU A 489 -41.98 32.72 34.18
CA GLU A 489 -42.28 33.57 35.35
C GLU A 489 -43.11 34.82 35.01
N LEU A 490 -43.04 35.31 33.76
CA LEU A 490 -43.63 36.58 33.35
C LEU A 490 -45.11 36.45 32.93
N GLU A 491 -45.50 35.37 32.26
CA GLU A 491 -46.82 35.27 31.60
C GLU A 491 -47.97 34.81 32.53
N LEU A 492 -47.70 34.22 33.70
CA LEU A 492 -48.72 33.58 34.56
C LEU A 492 -48.71 34.00 36.04
N SER A 493 -47.89 34.97 36.45
CA SER A 493 -47.72 35.33 37.88
C SER A 493 -48.56 36.54 38.32
N LEU A 494 -48.91 36.58 39.63
CA LEU A 494 -49.52 37.74 40.31
C LEU A 494 -48.74 39.05 40.09
N ARG A 495 -47.46 38.96 39.72
CA ARG A 495 -46.58 40.10 39.43
C ARG A 495 -47.00 40.87 38.18
N GLY A 496 -47.33 40.18 37.08
CA GLY A 496 -47.84 40.83 35.86
C GLY A 496 -49.20 41.51 36.09
N LEU A 497 -50.06 40.89 36.91
CA LEU A 497 -51.34 41.49 37.31
C LEU A 497 -51.13 42.75 38.18
N ARG A 498 -50.17 42.73 39.11
CA ARG A 498 -49.79 43.88 39.97
C ARG A 498 -49.17 45.04 39.18
N GLU A 499 -48.63 44.80 37.99
CA GLU A 499 -48.09 45.85 37.13
C GLU A 499 -49.19 46.62 36.38
N VAL A 500 -50.24 45.93 35.94
CA VAL A 500 -51.33 46.53 35.14
C VAL A 500 -52.40 47.21 36.01
N LEU A 501 -52.73 46.63 37.18
CA LEU A 501 -53.83 47.11 38.03
C LEU A 501 -53.68 48.55 38.59
N PRO A 502 -52.48 49.04 38.96
CA PRO A 502 -52.29 50.42 39.42
C PRO A 502 -52.75 51.48 38.41
N GLY A 503 -52.58 51.22 37.11
CA GLY A 503 -53.08 52.11 36.05
C GLY A 503 -54.61 52.21 36.04
N ILE A 504 -55.29 51.06 36.13
CA ILE A 504 -56.76 50.99 36.18
C ILE A 504 -57.31 51.66 37.44
N ILE A 505 -56.66 51.49 38.59
CA ILE A 505 -57.05 52.15 39.85
C ILE A 505 -56.95 53.67 39.71
N THR A 506 -55.85 54.17 39.16
CA THR A 506 -55.60 55.61 38.97
C THR A 506 -56.64 56.24 38.02
N GLU A 507 -56.97 55.56 36.92
CA GLU A 507 -57.99 56.02 35.98
C GLU A 507 -59.40 56.02 36.60
N GLY A 508 -59.71 55.00 37.42
CA GLY A 508 -60.98 54.93 38.16
C GLY A 508 -61.13 56.02 39.21
N GLU A 509 -60.07 56.32 39.97
CA GLU A 509 -60.06 57.45 40.94
C GLU A 509 -60.36 58.76 40.24
N LYS A 510 -59.70 59.03 39.10
CA LYS A 510 -59.93 60.22 38.30
C LYS A 510 -61.37 60.31 37.77
N ALA A 511 -61.92 59.21 37.25
CA ALA A 511 -63.29 59.18 36.75
C ALA A 511 -64.34 59.45 37.85
N ILE A 512 -64.08 59.02 39.09
CA ILE A 512 -64.94 59.34 40.24
C ILE A 512 -64.85 60.82 40.60
N ASP A 513 -63.65 61.40 40.57
CA ASP A 513 -63.46 62.83 40.86
C ASP A 513 -64.12 63.70 39.79
N ASP A 514 -63.99 63.33 38.51
CA ASP A 514 -64.67 63.99 37.40
C ASP A 514 -66.20 63.88 37.56
N ALA A 515 -66.73 62.71 37.93
CA ALA A 515 -68.15 62.52 38.18
C ALA A 515 -68.66 63.30 39.41
N ALA A 516 -67.85 63.39 40.46
CA ALA A 516 -68.16 64.19 41.65
C ALA A 516 -68.24 65.68 41.29
N GLN A 517 -67.28 66.16 40.50
CA GLN A 517 -67.24 67.55 40.06
C GLN A 517 -68.41 67.88 39.12
N ALA A 518 -68.71 67.02 38.15
CA ALA A 518 -69.88 67.16 37.28
C ALA A 518 -71.19 67.21 38.09
N GLY A 519 -71.31 66.38 39.13
CA GLY A 519 -72.45 66.41 40.05
C GLY A 519 -72.54 67.69 40.89
N ILE A 520 -71.41 68.25 41.33
CA ILE A 520 -71.35 69.54 42.02
C ILE A 520 -71.76 70.67 41.06
N ASP A 521 -71.26 70.68 39.84
CA ASP A 521 -71.56 71.73 38.85
C ASP A 521 -73.02 71.71 38.45
N SER A 522 -73.57 70.53 38.15
CA SER A 522 -75.00 70.33 37.87
C SER A 522 -75.89 70.75 39.04
N GLY A 523 -75.52 70.34 40.26
CA GLY A 523 -76.24 70.74 41.48
C GLY A 523 -76.19 72.24 41.72
N ASN A 524 -75.03 72.88 41.56
CA ASN A 524 -74.87 74.33 41.69
C ASN A 524 -75.68 75.09 40.65
N ALA A 525 -75.74 74.61 39.40
CA ALA A 525 -76.59 75.19 38.37
C ALA A 525 -78.08 75.15 38.77
N ILE A 526 -78.55 74.03 39.33
CA ILE A 526 -79.92 73.88 39.83
C ILE A 526 -80.20 74.82 41.02
N ILE A 527 -79.27 74.90 41.97
CA ILE A 527 -79.37 75.80 43.13
C ILE A 527 -79.43 77.26 42.68
N ASN A 528 -78.49 77.69 41.83
CA ASN A 528 -78.40 79.07 41.35
C ASN A 528 -79.63 79.45 40.53
N LYS A 529 -80.11 78.55 39.66
CA LYS A 529 -81.37 78.76 38.93
C LYS A 529 -82.54 78.95 39.89
N PHE A 530 -82.67 78.09 40.90
CA PHE A 530 -83.72 78.22 41.92
C PHE A 530 -83.65 79.56 42.67
N LEU A 531 -82.46 79.99 43.08
CA LEU A 531 -82.27 81.25 43.81
C LEU A 531 -82.61 82.47 42.93
N ASN A 532 -82.17 82.46 41.68
CA ASN A 532 -82.44 83.53 40.71
C ASN A 532 -83.93 83.63 40.37
N ASP A 533 -84.57 82.50 40.05
CA ASP A 533 -86.00 82.45 39.69
C ASP A 533 -86.92 82.94 40.83
N ASN A 534 -86.43 82.96 42.08
CA ASN A 534 -87.22 83.29 43.26
C ASN A 534 -86.74 84.55 44.03
N ASP A 535 -85.77 85.29 43.49
CA ASP A 535 -85.11 86.44 44.12
C ASP A 535 -84.66 86.15 45.58
N ARG A 536 -83.71 85.21 45.70
CA ARG A 536 -83.20 84.68 46.98
C ARG A 536 -81.68 84.72 47.06
N VAL A 537 -81.16 84.76 48.29
CA VAL A 537 -79.72 84.68 48.59
C VAL A 537 -79.43 83.33 49.25
N LEU A 538 -78.41 82.63 48.77
CA LEU A 538 -77.94 81.37 49.36
C LEU A 538 -77.35 81.62 50.75
N CYS A 539 -77.81 80.87 51.76
CA CYS A 539 -77.21 80.84 53.08
C CYS A 539 -76.32 79.62 53.26
N SER A 540 -76.81 78.43 52.86
CA SER A 540 -76.02 77.20 52.85
C SER A 540 -76.73 76.10 52.05
N HIS A 541 -76.00 75.07 51.63
CA HIS A 541 -76.57 73.85 51.04
C HIS A 541 -75.74 72.62 51.43
N ASN A 542 -76.31 71.41 51.26
CA ASN A 542 -75.61 70.14 51.56
C ASN A 542 -75.08 69.39 50.33
N LEU A 543 -75.04 70.03 49.14
CA LEU A 543 -74.68 69.39 47.86
C LEU A 543 -73.36 68.58 47.92
N SER A 544 -72.25 69.18 48.35
CA SER A 544 -70.95 68.49 48.41
C SER A 544 -70.97 67.28 49.35
N GLY A 545 -71.72 67.35 50.45
CA GLY A 545 -71.88 66.23 51.38
C GLY A 545 -72.68 65.07 50.77
N GLN A 546 -73.70 65.38 49.95
CA GLN A 546 -74.48 64.37 49.24
C GLN A 546 -73.67 63.71 48.11
N ILE A 547 -72.91 64.50 47.33
CA ILE A 547 -72.00 63.98 46.30
C ILE A 547 -70.96 63.04 46.91
N THR A 548 -70.31 63.47 48.00
CA THR A 548 -69.34 62.63 48.73
C THR A 548 -69.97 61.32 49.21
N SER A 549 -71.24 61.35 49.64
CA SER A 549 -71.93 60.15 50.09
C SER A 549 -72.23 59.16 48.96
N ILE A 550 -72.40 59.63 47.73
CA ILE A 550 -72.73 58.78 46.57
C ILE A 550 -71.46 58.16 45.98
N THR A 551 -70.35 58.88 45.98
CA THR A 551 -69.06 58.40 45.46
C THR A 551 -68.28 57.55 46.45
N ARG A 552 -68.68 57.52 47.74
CA ARG A 552 -67.96 56.81 48.80
C ARG A 552 -67.76 55.32 48.49
N GLY A 553 -68.83 54.62 48.08
CA GLY A 553 -68.76 53.19 47.77
C GLY A 553 -67.73 52.87 46.68
N HIS A 554 -67.69 53.70 45.63
CA HIS A 554 -66.73 53.57 44.53
C HIS A 554 -65.28 53.80 44.99
N ARG A 555 -65.04 54.78 45.88
CA ARG A 555 -63.72 55.02 46.46
C ARG A 555 -63.27 53.91 47.41
N ASP A 556 -64.20 53.36 48.19
CA ASP A 556 -63.92 52.25 49.10
C ASP A 556 -63.53 50.98 48.30
N ALA A 557 -64.20 50.70 47.18
CA ALA A 557 -63.87 49.57 46.30
C ALA A 557 -62.48 49.70 45.65
N LEU A 558 -62.11 50.89 45.17
CA LEU A 558 -60.77 51.16 44.64
C LEU A 558 -59.68 51.02 45.72
N THR A 559 -59.96 51.51 46.93
CA THR A 559 -59.03 51.38 48.07
C THR A 559 -58.84 49.92 48.46
N ARG A 560 -59.91 49.13 48.47
CA ARG A 560 -59.86 47.69 48.74
C ARG A 560 -59.02 46.96 47.70
N LEU A 561 -59.21 47.25 46.42
CA LEU A 561 -58.39 46.67 45.36
C LEU A 561 -56.92 47.08 45.48
N LYS A 562 -56.64 48.36 45.75
CA LYS A 562 -55.29 48.87 45.99
C LYS A 562 -54.58 48.13 47.13
N ASN A 563 -55.29 47.88 48.23
CA ASN A 563 -54.74 47.15 49.38
C ASN A 563 -54.51 45.67 49.04
N ALA A 564 -55.44 45.03 48.32
CA ALA A 564 -55.29 43.63 47.90
C ALA A 564 -54.12 43.44 46.90
N VAL A 565 -53.89 44.43 46.02
CA VAL A 565 -52.75 44.44 45.08
C VAL A 565 -51.42 44.65 45.81
N ALA A 566 -51.42 45.47 46.87
CA ALA A 566 -50.22 45.81 47.64
C ALA A 566 -49.80 44.75 48.67
N ASP A 567 -50.66 43.76 48.98
CA ASP A 567 -50.27 42.64 49.83
C ASP A 567 -49.29 41.74 49.08
N GLU A 568 -48.02 41.74 49.51
CA GLU A 568 -46.96 40.99 48.85
C GLU A 568 -47.05 39.47 49.10
N ASN A 569 -47.83 39.03 50.10
CA ASN A 569 -47.97 37.61 50.42
C ASN A 569 -48.83 36.90 49.37
N ASP A 570 -48.31 35.82 48.80
CA ASP A 570 -49.01 35.01 47.81
C ASP A 570 -49.55 33.72 48.44
N ASN A 571 -50.77 33.75 48.97
CA ASN A 571 -51.44 32.59 49.57
C ASN A 571 -52.93 32.55 49.20
N ALA A 572 -53.60 31.44 49.55
CA ALA A 572 -55.01 31.25 49.20
C ALA A 572 -55.94 32.36 49.73
N GLN A 573 -55.61 32.96 50.88
CA GLN A 573 -56.40 34.04 51.47
C GLN A 573 -56.22 35.37 50.70
N THR A 574 -54.99 35.73 50.34
CA THR A 574 -54.71 36.97 49.58
C THR A 574 -55.24 36.88 48.14
N ARG A 575 -55.20 35.68 47.53
CA ARG A 575 -55.83 35.40 46.22
C ARG A 575 -57.35 35.55 46.27
N ALA A 576 -58.00 34.99 47.29
CA ALA A 576 -59.44 35.15 47.47
C ALA A 576 -59.85 36.61 47.70
N GLU A 577 -59.05 37.38 48.44
CA GLU A 577 -59.31 38.80 48.67
C GLU A 577 -59.07 39.64 47.40
N LEU A 578 -58.04 39.32 46.60
CA LEU A 578 -57.79 39.98 45.31
C LEU A 578 -58.91 39.69 44.30
N GLU A 579 -59.35 38.43 44.18
CA GLU A 579 -60.51 38.07 43.35
C GLU A 579 -61.75 38.87 43.80
N ALA A 580 -62.03 38.89 45.10
CA ALA A 580 -63.19 39.60 45.64
C ALA A 580 -63.12 41.10 45.35
N ALA A 581 -61.95 41.74 45.52
CA ALA A 581 -61.76 43.16 45.27
C ALA A 581 -61.89 43.53 43.78
N LEU A 582 -61.39 42.68 42.87
CA LEU A 582 -61.54 42.86 41.42
C LEU A 582 -63.02 42.82 41.00
N ARG A 583 -63.78 41.84 41.51
CA ARG A 583 -65.22 41.73 41.23
C ARG A 583 -66.03 42.88 41.83
N ASP A 584 -65.68 43.31 43.05
CA ASP A 584 -66.32 44.44 43.73
C ASP A 584 -66.19 45.72 42.90
N LEU A 585 -64.97 46.03 42.42
CA LEU A 585 -64.74 47.17 41.53
C LEU A 585 -65.48 47.04 40.19
N ALA A 586 -65.46 45.86 39.56
CA ALA A 586 -66.17 45.62 38.30
C ALA A 586 -67.70 45.83 38.41
N SER A 587 -68.26 45.66 39.62
CA SER A 587 -69.69 45.90 39.89
C SER A 587 -70.05 47.40 39.96
N MET A 588 -69.05 48.28 40.08
CA MET A 588 -69.20 49.72 40.26
C MET A 588 -68.91 50.54 38.99
N ASP A 589 -69.21 49.96 37.82
CA ASP A 589 -68.91 50.53 36.50
C ASP A 589 -69.60 51.87 36.18
N LYS A 590 -70.63 52.24 36.94
CA LYS A 590 -71.36 53.51 36.79
C LYS A 590 -71.86 54.07 38.13
N ILE A 591 -71.99 55.39 38.19
CA ILE A 591 -72.78 56.10 39.19
C ILE A 591 -74.08 56.52 38.50
N ASN A 592 -75.22 56.00 38.95
CA ASN A 592 -76.54 56.46 38.53
C ASN A 592 -77.42 56.63 39.77
N LYS A 593 -77.41 57.85 40.33
CA LYS A 593 -78.13 58.18 41.57
C LYS A 593 -78.78 59.56 41.47
N THR A 594 -80.01 59.63 41.95
CA THR A 594 -80.73 60.88 42.17
C THR A 594 -80.86 61.11 43.66
N PHE A 595 -80.52 62.31 44.13
CA PHE A 595 -80.57 62.68 45.53
C PHE A 595 -81.15 64.07 45.71
N SER A 596 -81.57 64.34 46.94
CA SER A 596 -82.18 65.60 47.33
C SER A 596 -81.14 66.52 47.97
N VAL A 597 -80.96 67.69 47.37
CA VAL A 597 -80.17 68.80 47.92
C VAL A 597 -81.07 69.72 48.71
N THR A 598 -80.71 69.94 49.97
CA THR A 598 -81.36 70.92 50.83
C THR A 598 -80.67 72.27 50.66
N ILE A 599 -81.45 73.28 50.30
CA ILE A 599 -81.04 74.65 50.06
C ILE A 599 -81.65 75.52 51.17
N ILE A 600 -80.79 76.16 51.96
CA ILE A 600 -81.20 77.14 52.95
C ILE A 600 -80.95 78.52 52.35
N HIS A 601 -82.00 79.33 52.26
CA HIS A 601 -81.97 80.63 51.60
C HIS A 601 -82.70 81.71 52.39
N GLY A 602 -82.33 82.95 52.11
CA GLY A 602 -82.93 84.15 52.69
C GLY A 602 -83.44 85.11 51.62
N GLY A 603 -84.19 86.13 52.04
CA GLY A 603 -84.61 87.21 51.13
C GLY A 603 -83.47 88.16 50.79
N THR A 604 -83.61 88.97 49.74
CA THR A 604 -82.59 89.93 49.29
C THR A 604 -82.33 91.08 50.29
N VAL A 605 -83.33 91.48 51.07
CA VAL A 605 -83.26 92.63 52.01
C VAL A 605 -82.52 92.29 53.30
N PHE A 606 -82.88 91.19 53.97
CA PHE A 606 -82.28 90.77 55.25
C PHE A 606 -81.25 89.64 55.08
N LYS A 607 -80.99 89.20 53.83
CA LYS A 607 -80.10 88.08 53.51
C LYS A 607 -80.39 86.90 54.44
N CYS A 608 -79.36 86.40 55.13
CA CYS A 608 -79.43 85.24 56.02
C CYS A 608 -79.57 85.59 57.52
N SER A 609 -79.85 86.85 57.89
CA SER A 609 -79.69 87.31 59.28
C SER A 609 -80.94 87.28 60.16
N ARG A 610 -82.16 87.08 59.60
CA ARG A 610 -83.42 87.18 60.38
C ARG A 610 -84.45 86.08 60.11
N PHE A 611 -84.64 85.69 58.85
CA PHE A 611 -85.57 84.62 58.46
C PHE A 611 -84.96 83.80 57.32
N THR A 612 -84.72 82.52 57.56
CA THR A 612 -84.28 81.56 56.54
C THR A 612 -85.41 80.61 56.18
N ARG A 613 -85.47 80.19 54.92
CA ARG A 613 -86.35 79.13 54.43
C ARG A 613 -85.54 77.98 53.87
N THR A 614 -86.12 76.79 53.94
CA THR A 614 -85.50 75.55 53.48
C THR A 614 -86.30 75.00 52.30
N ASP A 615 -85.61 74.71 51.21
CA ASP A 615 -86.16 74.09 50.01
C ASP A 615 -85.33 72.86 49.64
N THR A 616 -85.93 71.95 48.87
CA THR A 616 -85.26 70.73 48.41
C THR A 616 -85.32 70.63 46.89
N LYS A 617 -84.19 70.29 46.26
CA LYS A 617 -84.09 70.06 44.81
C LYS A 617 -83.43 68.73 44.52
N SER A 618 -83.95 68.02 43.52
CA SER A 618 -83.35 66.77 43.06
C SER A 618 -82.18 67.04 42.13
N VAL A 619 -81.05 66.38 42.38
CA VAL A 619 -79.86 66.36 41.52
C VAL A 619 -79.58 64.92 41.14
N THR A 620 -79.31 64.68 39.86
CA THR A 620 -78.98 63.36 39.32
C THR A 620 -77.55 63.36 38.83
N VAL A 621 -76.77 62.35 39.25
CA VAL A 621 -75.44 62.03 38.74
C VAL A 621 -75.55 60.73 37.96
N ASN A 622 -75.19 60.78 36.68
CA ASN A 622 -75.24 59.64 35.77
C ASN A 622 -73.93 59.56 34.96
N GLU A 623 -72.90 58.99 35.57
CA GLU A 623 -71.54 58.94 35.02
C GLU A 623 -71.00 57.52 34.97
N ARG A 624 -70.18 57.23 33.95
CA ARG A 624 -69.51 55.93 33.81
C ARG A 624 -68.12 56.02 34.45
N ILE A 625 -67.83 55.11 35.37
CA ILE A 625 -66.57 55.06 36.11
C ILE A 625 -65.57 54.11 35.45
N LEU A 626 -66.07 53.03 34.84
CA LEU A 626 -65.23 52.04 34.12
C LEU A 626 -65.77 51.84 32.70
N THR A 627 -64.87 51.75 31.73
CA THR A 627 -65.21 51.35 30.36
C THR A 627 -65.61 49.86 30.31
N ALA A 628 -66.32 49.46 29.25
CA ALA A 628 -66.68 48.05 29.05
C ALA A 628 -65.44 47.13 28.95
N SER A 629 -64.35 47.64 28.36
CA SER A 629 -63.08 46.91 28.27
C SER A 629 -62.40 46.76 29.64
N GLN A 630 -62.29 47.84 30.43
CA GLN A 630 -61.75 47.76 31.80
C GLN A 630 -62.58 46.81 32.67
N LYS A 631 -63.92 46.86 32.57
CA LYS A 631 -64.80 45.92 33.28
C LYS A 631 -64.55 44.47 32.89
N ALA A 632 -64.41 44.18 31.59
CA ALA A 632 -64.11 42.84 31.11
C ALA A 632 -62.74 42.36 31.60
N MET A 633 -61.71 43.21 31.54
CA MET A 633 -60.37 42.90 32.05
C MET A 633 -60.37 42.60 33.55
N LEU A 634 -61.13 43.35 34.36
CA LEU A 634 -61.25 43.09 35.80
C LEU A 634 -61.95 41.76 36.11
N LEU A 635 -62.97 41.40 35.32
CA LEU A 635 -63.69 40.13 35.48
C LEU A 635 -62.85 38.93 35.02
N GLU A 636 -62.14 39.07 33.91
CA GLU A 636 -61.20 38.06 33.39
C GLU A 636 -60.04 37.86 34.37
N ALA A 637 -59.47 38.95 34.89
CA ALA A 637 -58.46 38.90 35.94
C ALA A 637 -58.99 38.15 37.17
N ALA A 638 -60.21 38.48 37.64
CA ALA A 638 -60.84 37.81 38.78
C ALA A 638 -61.06 36.31 38.55
N ASP A 639 -61.49 35.91 37.35
CA ASP A 639 -61.71 34.50 37.00
C ASP A 639 -60.40 33.71 36.96
N ASN A 640 -59.28 34.38 36.64
CA ASN A 640 -57.95 33.78 36.51
C ASN A 640 -57.14 33.74 37.81
N VAL A 641 -57.42 34.55 38.83
CA VAL A 641 -56.66 34.57 40.10
C VAL A 641 -56.54 33.18 40.74
N LYS A 642 -57.60 32.38 40.69
CA LYS A 642 -57.63 31.02 41.25
C LYS A 642 -56.77 30.00 40.49
N HIS A 643 -56.38 30.30 39.26
CA HIS A 643 -55.60 29.43 38.39
C HIS A 643 -54.09 29.68 38.47
N ILE A 644 -53.68 30.77 39.12
CA ILE A 644 -52.28 31.04 39.44
C ILE A 644 -51.88 30.03 40.54
N PRO A 645 -50.93 29.10 40.33
CA PRO A 645 -50.46 28.18 41.36
C PRO A 645 -49.55 28.88 42.38
N GLU A 646 -49.42 28.35 43.60
CA GLU A 646 -48.37 28.80 44.56
C GLU A 646 -47.01 28.55 43.91
N ALA A 647 -46.14 29.57 43.87
CA ALA A 647 -44.93 29.59 43.02
C ALA A 647 -43.92 28.46 43.31
N ASP A 648 -44.11 27.68 44.38
CA ASP A 648 -43.16 26.66 44.83
C ASP A 648 -43.21 25.32 44.06
N GLY A 649 -44.26 25.04 43.27
CA GLY A 649 -44.48 23.71 42.69
C GLY A 649 -43.70 23.39 41.40
N ILE A 650 -43.53 24.35 40.50
CA ILE A 650 -43.04 24.10 39.13
C ILE A 650 -41.50 24.16 39.04
N ARG A 651 -40.86 24.91 39.94
CA ARG A 651 -39.39 25.06 40.00
C ARG A 651 -38.67 23.75 40.31
N ILE A 652 -39.35 22.81 40.96
CA ILE A 652 -38.77 21.51 41.34
C ILE A 652 -38.70 20.56 40.14
N ASP A 653 -39.66 20.58 39.21
CA ASP A 653 -39.73 19.63 38.10
C ASP A 653 -38.72 19.92 36.98
N ALA A 654 -38.49 21.21 36.64
CA ALA A 654 -37.49 21.60 35.65
C ALA A 654 -36.06 21.37 36.17
N GLN A 655 -35.79 21.71 37.43
CA GLN A 655 -34.51 21.43 38.08
C GLN A 655 -34.25 19.92 38.22
N LEU A 656 -35.29 19.09 38.36
CA LEU A 656 -35.15 17.63 38.36
C LEU A 656 -34.63 17.12 37.01
N ILE A 657 -35.08 17.70 35.89
CA ILE A 657 -34.61 17.35 34.54
C ILE A 657 -33.16 17.80 34.33
N VAL A 658 -32.79 19.01 34.79
CA VAL A 658 -31.39 19.48 34.75
C VAL A 658 -30.48 18.58 35.58
N ASN A 659 -30.92 18.17 36.77
CA ASN A 659 -30.15 17.32 37.66
C ASN A 659 -29.95 15.89 37.12
N GLN A 660 -30.72 15.47 36.11
CA GLN A 660 -30.58 14.18 35.42
C GLN A 660 -29.61 14.24 34.22
N LEU A 661 -29.24 15.44 33.74
CA LEU A 661 -28.25 15.59 32.67
C LEU A 661 -26.82 15.45 33.22
N PRO A 662 -25.89 14.83 32.48
CA PRO A 662 -24.46 14.88 32.82
C PRO A 662 -23.97 16.33 32.92
N THR A 663 -23.16 16.63 33.92
CA THR A 663 -22.57 17.97 34.05
C THR A 663 -21.51 18.21 32.97
N VAL A 664 -21.28 19.47 32.60
CA VAL A 664 -20.19 19.84 31.67
C VAL A 664 -18.84 19.37 32.20
N GLU A 665 -18.59 19.46 33.51
CA GLU A 665 -17.37 18.98 34.16
C GLU A 665 -17.20 17.44 34.01
N GLU A 666 -18.29 16.68 34.07
CA GLU A 666 -18.24 15.23 33.84
C GLU A 666 -17.97 14.87 32.37
N LEU A 667 -18.51 15.64 31.43
CA LEU A 667 -18.25 15.46 29.99
C LEU A 667 -16.83 15.89 29.61
N GLU A 668 -16.31 16.98 30.17
CA GLU A 668 -14.91 17.40 29.99
C GLU A 668 -13.93 16.40 30.62
N LYS A 669 -14.28 15.84 31.78
CA LYS A 669 -13.49 14.77 32.38
C LYS A 669 -13.47 13.52 31.49
N LEU A 670 -14.61 13.13 30.93
CA LEU A 670 -14.68 12.04 29.95
C LEU A 670 -13.81 12.36 28.71
N LYS A 671 -13.88 13.59 28.19
CA LYS A 671 -13.01 14.04 27.08
C LYS A 671 -11.52 13.92 27.44
N GLY A 672 -11.13 14.34 28.63
CA GLY A 672 -9.75 14.22 29.13
C GLY A 672 -9.29 12.77 29.26
N GLU A 673 -10.11 11.91 29.86
CA GLU A 673 -9.86 10.48 29.99
C GLU A 673 -9.73 9.80 28.61
N VAL A 674 -10.59 10.15 27.67
CA VAL A 674 -10.56 9.63 26.29
C VAL A 674 -9.36 10.13 25.50
N THR A 675 -9.00 11.41 25.63
CA THR A 675 -7.82 11.98 24.97
C THR A 675 -6.54 11.36 25.51
N GLN A 676 -6.44 11.17 26.82
CA GLN A 676 -5.32 10.47 27.44
C GLN A 676 -5.24 9.01 26.98
N CYS A 677 -6.38 8.32 26.89
CA CYS A 677 -6.47 6.96 26.34
C CYS A 677 -6.02 6.88 24.88
N VAL A 678 -6.42 7.82 24.02
CA VAL A 678 -5.94 7.86 22.63
C VAL A 678 -4.44 8.16 22.56
N ALA A 679 -3.92 9.04 23.40
CA ALA A 679 -2.49 9.34 23.47
C ALA A 679 -1.69 8.12 23.95
N GLU A 680 -2.11 7.44 25.02
CA GLU A 680 -1.45 6.23 25.53
C GLU A 680 -1.52 5.07 24.53
N LEU A 681 -2.62 4.93 23.79
CA LEU A 681 -2.77 3.92 22.75
C LEU A 681 -1.94 4.25 21.50
N THR A 682 -1.74 5.53 21.20
CA THR A 682 -0.88 6.00 20.10
C THR A 682 0.61 5.88 20.43
N ASP A 683 1.01 6.32 21.62
CA ASP A 683 2.41 6.38 22.04
C ASP A 683 2.92 5.02 22.52
N GLY A 684 2.02 4.18 23.06
CA GLY A 684 2.37 2.90 23.63
C GLY A 684 2.36 1.75 22.63
N LEU A 685 1.46 1.76 21.65
CA LEU A 685 1.32 0.65 20.69
C LEU A 685 2.41 0.71 19.62
N SER A 686 3.30 -0.27 19.63
CA SER A 686 4.49 -0.27 18.76
C SER A 686 4.44 -1.35 17.67
N GLU A 687 4.01 -2.55 18.02
CA GLU A 687 3.95 -3.70 17.11
C GLU A 687 2.72 -4.55 17.44
N ALA A 688 2.25 -5.31 16.46
CA ALA A 688 1.25 -6.36 16.62
C ALA A 688 1.72 -7.62 15.92
N GLY A 689 1.19 -8.79 16.25
CA GLY A 689 1.65 -9.99 15.57
C GLY A 689 0.92 -11.26 15.96
N PHE A 690 1.40 -12.35 15.40
CA PHE A 690 0.99 -13.69 15.78
C PHE A 690 2.16 -14.66 15.72
N ILE A 691 2.03 -15.73 16.49
CA ILE A 691 2.86 -16.93 16.40
C ILE A 691 1.97 -18.03 15.81
N TYR A 692 2.41 -18.63 14.70
CA TYR A 692 1.81 -19.81 14.10
C TYR A 692 2.64 -21.04 14.46
N ASN A 693 2.04 -21.98 15.18
CA ASN A 693 2.70 -23.21 15.57
C ASN A 693 2.57 -24.27 14.45
N HIS A 694 3.70 -24.79 13.96
CA HIS A 694 3.73 -25.67 12.79
C HIS A 694 3.14 -27.07 13.05
N ASP A 695 3.22 -27.55 14.29
CA ASP A 695 2.73 -28.88 14.69
C ASP A 695 1.22 -28.89 14.90
N SER A 696 0.72 -27.96 15.73
CA SER A 696 -0.70 -27.86 16.08
C SER A 696 -1.53 -27.13 15.04
N LYS A 697 -0.88 -26.30 14.20
CA LYS A 697 -1.53 -25.38 13.25
C LYS A 697 -2.40 -24.31 13.91
N GLU A 698 -2.12 -24.01 15.18
CA GLU A 698 -2.83 -22.98 15.94
C GLU A 698 -2.10 -21.62 15.85
N TYR A 699 -2.88 -20.54 15.96
CA TYR A 699 -2.40 -19.16 15.96
C TYR A 699 -2.58 -18.55 17.34
N SER A 700 -1.51 -17.97 17.89
CA SER A 700 -1.55 -17.14 19.11
C SER A 700 -1.23 -15.70 18.74
N PHE A 701 -2.12 -14.77 19.09
CA PHE A 701 -2.00 -13.36 18.71
C PHE A 701 -1.45 -12.53 19.86
N PHE A 702 -0.69 -11.49 19.55
CA PHE A 702 -0.13 -10.59 20.54
C PHE A 702 -0.08 -9.14 20.03
N ILE A 703 0.01 -8.22 20.98
CA ILE A 703 0.33 -6.80 20.75
C ILE A 703 1.50 -6.40 21.64
N ILE A 704 2.29 -5.43 21.20
CA ILE A 704 3.37 -4.84 22.00
C ILE A 704 2.98 -3.42 22.37
N VAL A 705 2.66 -3.25 23.66
CA VAL A 705 2.26 -1.98 24.25
C VAL A 705 3.29 -1.57 25.29
N ASN A 706 3.87 -0.38 25.17
CA ASN A 706 4.92 0.15 26.06
C ASN A 706 6.14 -0.80 26.18
N GLY A 707 6.43 -1.58 25.14
CA GLY A 707 7.51 -2.57 25.12
C GLY A 707 7.18 -3.89 25.82
N GLU A 708 5.96 -4.08 26.31
CA GLU A 708 5.47 -5.34 26.88
C GLU A 708 4.59 -6.09 25.87
N GLU A 709 4.86 -7.38 25.69
CA GLU A 709 4.08 -8.26 24.83
C GLU A 709 2.89 -8.83 25.61
N ILE A 710 1.69 -8.63 25.07
CA ILE A 710 0.42 -9.05 25.68
C ILE A 710 -0.29 -9.97 24.70
N GLU A 711 -0.63 -11.18 25.14
CA GLU A 711 -1.43 -12.14 24.36
C GLU A 711 -2.90 -11.68 24.31
N VAL A 712 -3.51 -11.78 23.13
CA VAL A 712 -4.85 -11.25 22.86
C VAL A 712 -5.67 -12.18 21.97
N ASP A 713 -6.98 -11.92 21.89
CA ASP A 713 -7.88 -12.62 20.97
C ASP A 713 -7.53 -12.33 19.50
N GLY A 714 -7.86 -13.27 18.60
CA GLY A 714 -7.45 -13.19 17.18
C GLY A 714 -8.09 -12.05 16.39
N PHE A 715 -7.28 -11.40 15.54
CA PHE A 715 -7.65 -10.24 14.73
C PHE A 715 -6.78 -10.10 13.45
N ASP A 716 -7.14 -9.21 12.53
CA ASP A 716 -6.27 -8.82 11.41
C ASP A 716 -5.18 -7.83 11.87
N ILE A 717 -3.94 -8.33 12.00
CA ILE A 717 -2.77 -7.54 12.45
C ILE A 717 -2.42 -6.37 11.51
N PHE A 718 -2.99 -6.31 10.31
CA PHE A 718 -2.78 -5.24 9.33
C PHE A 718 -3.99 -4.31 9.20
N LYS A 719 -4.84 -4.24 10.23
CA LYS A 719 -6.08 -3.46 10.18
C LYS A 719 -6.25 -2.58 11.40
N LYS A 720 -6.20 -1.27 11.15
CA LYS A 720 -6.24 -0.21 12.17
C LYS A 720 -7.35 -0.38 13.20
N ASN A 721 -8.59 -0.54 12.72
CA ASN A 721 -9.76 -0.62 13.61
C ASN A 721 -9.78 -1.87 14.49
N GLU A 722 -9.27 -3.01 14.00
CA GLU A 722 -9.24 -4.25 14.77
C GLU A 722 -8.12 -4.22 15.82
N LEU A 723 -6.95 -3.71 15.44
CA LEU A 723 -5.84 -3.50 16.36
C LEU A 723 -6.21 -2.55 17.52
N ILE A 724 -6.91 -1.43 17.23
CA ILE A 724 -7.41 -0.53 18.28
C ILE A 724 -8.41 -1.23 19.20
N ALA A 725 -9.31 -2.05 18.65
CA ALA A 725 -10.34 -2.74 19.43
C ALA A 725 -9.72 -3.75 20.42
N VAL A 726 -8.64 -4.41 20.02
CA VAL A 726 -7.93 -5.40 20.83
C VAL A 726 -6.93 -4.77 21.80
N ALA A 727 -6.31 -3.65 21.45
CA ALA A 727 -5.39 -2.95 22.36
C ALA A 727 -6.10 -2.18 23.49
N ARG A 728 -7.31 -1.68 23.22
CA ARG A 728 -8.06 -0.82 24.15
C ARG A 728 -8.28 -1.43 25.55
N PRO A 729 -8.68 -2.71 25.72
CA PRO A 729 -8.89 -3.32 27.04
C PRO A 729 -7.61 -3.47 27.88
N GLU A 730 -6.46 -3.61 27.21
CA GLU A 730 -5.17 -3.90 27.84
C GLU A 730 -4.45 -2.62 28.32
N ILE A 731 -4.90 -1.44 27.88
CA ILE A 731 -4.37 -0.15 28.34
C ILE A 731 -5.19 0.34 29.54
N ASN A 732 -4.55 0.36 30.70
CA ASN A 732 -5.15 0.82 31.96
C ASN A 732 -5.75 2.24 31.82
N GLY A 733 -7.07 2.35 31.95
CA GLY A 733 -7.79 3.64 31.86
C GLY A 733 -8.44 3.90 30.49
N CYS A 734 -8.22 3.04 29.50
CA CYS A 734 -8.74 3.19 28.15
C CYS A 734 -10.06 2.41 27.93
N ASN A 735 -10.99 2.45 28.88
CA ASN A 735 -12.34 1.85 28.73
C ASN A 735 -13.45 2.92 28.73
N PRO A 736 -13.60 3.67 27.62
CA PRO A 736 -14.64 4.70 27.48
C PRO A 736 -16.05 4.15 27.59
N ASP A 737 -16.28 2.86 27.29
CA ASP A 737 -17.59 2.23 27.40
C ASP A 737 -18.03 2.08 28.85
N ASP A 738 -17.10 1.79 29.77
CA ASP A 738 -17.37 1.76 31.21
C ASP A 738 -17.60 3.17 31.78
N ALA A 739 -16.83 4.16 31.33
CA ALA A 739 -17.01 5.56 31.73
C ALA A 739 -18.36 6.11 31.23
N LEU A 740 -18.71 5.82 29.97
CA LEU A 740 -20.00 6.16 29.37
C LEU A 740 -21.16 5.41 30.04
N LYS A 741 -21.01 4.11 30.33
CA LYS A 741 -22.02 3.35 31.08
C LYS A 741 -22.26 3.93 32.47
N ARG A 742 -21.21 4.33 33.19
CA ARG A 742 -21.35 4.98 34.51
C ARG A 742 -22.11 6.30 34.40
N LEU A 743 -21.85 7.10 33.35
CA LEU A 743 -22.60 8.34 33.10
C LEU A 743 -24.07 8.05 32.76
N ILE A 744 -24.34 7.06 31.90
CA ILE A 744 -25.72 6.66 31.54
C ILE A 744 -26.47 6.09 32.75
N GLU A 745 -25.83 5.28 33.60
CA GLU A 745 -26.43 4.74 34.82
C GLU A 745 -26.70 5.82 35.87
N LYS A 746 -25.84 6.85 35.94
CA LYS A 746 -26.03 7.99 36.83
C LYS A 746 -27.18 8.89 36.36
N ALA A 747 -27.32 9.12 35.05
CA ALA A 747 -28.42 9.88 34.47
C ALA A 747 -29.80 9.18 34.56
N ARG A 748 -29.82 7.85 34.73
CA ARG A 748 -31.05 7.05 34.89
C ARG A 748 -31.59 6.97 36.33
N ARG A 749 -30.81 7.40 37.32
CA ARG A 749 -31.20 7.43 38.74
C ARG A 749 -31.59 8.83 39.15
#